data_AF-A0A6L2PYS2-F1
#
_entry.id   AF-A0A6L2PYS2-F1
#
_cell.length_a   1.000
_cell.length_b   1.000
_cell.length_c   1.000
_cell.angle_alpha   90.00
_cell.angle_beta   90.00
_cell.angle_gamma   90.00
#
_symmetry.space_group_name_H-M   'P 1'
#
loop_
_entity.id
_entity.type
_entity.pdbx_description
1 polymer ?
#
loop_
_entity_poly.entity_id
_entity_poly.type
_entity_poly.pdbx_seq_one_letter_code
_entity_poly.pdbx_strand_id
1 'polypeptide(L)'
;CHAAVSSKQTNYCSNSSDVRLVEDTFGTFKNEAGKMETVRRFTLSNQNGMSVEIINYGATITSLHVPDRTGNVEDIVLGFDNVEEYLGPNNPYFGCVVGRVANRIGKGTFSIGSHEYNVTRNRGTYHLHGGTKGFDKALWEAHVDGNKVVFSYLSKCGEEGYPGHVLVQAAYQLSSNNELVLVMSATSTKPTPVNLTNHSYFNLAGHNKGRTGVLEHTMCINADRFTDVDHESIPTGELKCLAGTNMDLQVPRALDHVLSATGGIDHNYCINHCIHGGLIFVARLSETTRTRKRTPERQCIRHQMFLRCLFAVFSCVSVALNVQGWRVDDVTVVEDEYGILGNQTIKRYTFSNANGVTAEIITYGGRITAIKVPDICGEIRDVVLGFDNLEGFLQKNDPYFGAVLGRVANRIGGAKFILNGIQYNLTQNEGSNQLHGGLRGFDKVVWEPYLYNKKLTLSYVSVDGEEGFPGTVLTQVTYQLTSDNELIFSVKATTTKPTPINIANHAYFNLAGQAAGPEGLFQHEVSINANRYTVTDRQSIPTGEVAYVAGTDLEFCTPHKMGPLIQKRGGYDNNYCINRDGHAGPVFVSRVVHPESGRYLEIYSDQPGVQFYTGNGLPQPGSRDPLIGKGSVHYHQYGFKGVDLMQQQSKIQFLSVAAKFSQQRSEPWQYLLTHYHLQIWYNCWEDNEM
;
A
#
# COMPACT_ATOMS: atom_id res chain seq x y z
N CYS A 1 18.87 15.46 55.85
CA CYS A 1 19.25 14.24 55.11
C CYS A 1 18.32 14.04 53.93
N HIS A 2 18.75 14.41 52.71
CA HIS A 2 18.00 14.04 51.50
C HIS A 2 18.26 12.55 51.21
N ALA A 3 17.20 11.74 51.25
CA ALA A 3 17.28 10.37 50.78
C ALA A 3 17.22 10.38 49.25
N ALA A 4 18.33 10.00 48.60
CA ALA A 4 18.32 9.75 47.17
C ALA A 4 17.43 8.52 46.89
N VAL A 5 16.31 8.73 46.21
CA VAL A 5 15.48 7.63 45.72
C VAL A 5 16.24 6.99 44.56
N SER A 6 16.90 5.87 44.84
CA SER A 6 17.42 4.98 43.82
C SER A 6 16.24 4.47 42.98
N SER A 7 16.12 4.95 41.74
CA SER A 7 15.16 4.44 40.78
C SER A 7 15.55 3.00 40.42
N LYS A 8 14.72 2.03 40.85
CA LYS A 8 14.85 0.64 40.42
C LYS A 8 14.39 0.56 38.96
N GLN A 9 15.34 0.45 38.04
CA GLN A 9 15.05 0.13 36.64
C GLN A 9 14.87 -1.39 36.49
N THR A 10 13.77 -1.80 35.85
CA THR A 10 13.55 -3.19 35.46
C THR A 10 13.85 -3.33 33.97
N ASN A 11 14.83 -4.16 33.61
CA ASN A 11 15.11 -4.48 32.21
C ASN A 11 14.35 -5.76 31.82
N TYR A 12 13.61 -5.71 30.73
CA TYR A 12 12.94 -6.88 30.16
C TYR A 12 13.74 -7.39 28.96
N CYS A 13 14.35 -8.57 29.11
CA CYS A 13 15.08 -9.23 28.04
C CYS A 13 14.15 -10.18 27.28
N SER A 14 13.87 -9.85 26.03
CA SER A 14 13.32 -10.79 25.04
C SER A 14 14.45 -11.68 24.51
N ASN A 15 14.20 -12.98 24.40
CA ASN A 15 15.18 -13.94 23.84
C ASN A 15 15.27 -13.89 22.30
N SER A 16 14.56 -12.99 21.61
CA SER A 16 14.46 -13.02 20.14
C SER A 16 14.15 -11.68 19.45
N SER A 17 14.47 -10.51 20.02
CA SER A 17 14.19 -9.22 19.36
C SER A 17 15.27 -8.17 19.60
N ASP A 18 15.66 -7.45 18.53
CA ASP A 18 16.59 -6.29 18.53
C ASP A 18 16.01 -5.01 19.19
N VAL A 19 15.07 -5.20 20.12
CA VAL A 19 14.30 -4.17 20.80
C VAL A 19 14.45 -4.38 22.30
N ARG A 20 14.99 -3.36 22.98
CA ARG A 20 15.14 -3.28 24.43
C ARG A 20 13.92 -2.61 25.05
N LEU A 21 13.47 -3.12 26.19
CA LEU A 21 12.38 -2.53 26.98
C LEU A 21 12.85 -2.31 28.43
N VAL A 22 12.69 -1.08 28.92
CA VAL A 22 13.05 -0.66 30.28
C VAL A 22 11.83 -0.06 30.96
N GLU A 23 11.58 -0.44 32.22
CA GLU A 23 10.57 0.18 33.08
C GLU A 23 11.23 1.00 34.19
N ASP A 24 10.75 2.23 34.40
CA ASP A 24 11.12 3.09 35.53
C ASP A 24 9.93 3.89 36.08
N THR A 25 10.17 4.65 37.16
CA THR A 25 9.17 5.55 37.76
C THR A 25 9.26 6.92 37.09
N PHE A 26 8.17 7.33 36.43
CA PHE A 26 8.02 8.67 35.87
C PHE A 26 7.70 9.71 36.96
N GLY A 27 6.88 9.33 37.94
CA GLY A 27 6.48 10.21 39.03
C GLY A 27 5.48 9.55 39.99
N THR A 28 4.99 10.31 40.96
CA THR A 28 3.98 9.85 41.92
C THR A 28 2.98 10.95 42.20
N PHE A 29 1.70 10.61 42.37
CA PHE A 29 0.67 11.58 42.74
C PHE A 29 -0.26 11.04 43.80
N LYS A 30 -1.01 11.92 44.45
CA LYS A 30 -1.99 11.57 45.46
C LYS A 30 -3.37 11.50 44.80
N ASN A 31 -3.99 10.32 44.81
CA ASN A 31 -5.33 10.14 44.25
C ASN A 31 -6.42 10.76 45.15
N GLU A 32 -7.67 10.75 44.68
CA GLU A 32 -8.81 11.35 45.40
C GLU A 32 -9.10 10.72 46.77
N ALA A 33 -8.75 9.43 46.95
CA ALA A 33 -8.84 8.73 48.24
C ALA A 33 -7.65 9.04 49.17
N GLY A 34 -6.74 9.91 48.75
CA GLY A 34 -5.55 10.30 49.50
C GLY A 34 -4.39 9.29 49.47
N LYS A 35 -4.49 8.22 48.66
CA LYS A 35 -3.42 7.24 48.47
C LYS A 35 -2.39 7.74 47.47
N MET A 36 -1.12 7.52 47.75
CA MET A 36 -0.05 7.75 46.77
C MET A 36 -0.08 6.64 45.71
N GLU A 37 -0.18 7.05 44.45
CA GLU A 37 -0.05 6.20 43.28
C GLU A 37 1.25 6.52 42.53
N THR A 38 1.79 5.51 41.85
CA THR A 38 3.03 5.63 41.05
C THR A 38 2.69 5.59 39.57
N VAL A 39 3.18 6.57 38.82
CA VAL A 39 3.16 6.55 37.35
C VAL A 39 4.45 5.91 36.86
N ARG A 40 4.30 4.86 36.07
CA ARG A 40 5.36 4.03 35.52
C ARG A 40 5.57 4.40 34.06
N ARG A 41 6.83 4.51 33.64
CA ARG A 41 7.24 4.73 32.26
C ARG A 41 7.87 3.45 31.70
N PHE A 42 7.59 3.20 30.43
CA PHE A 42 8.15 2.12 29.65
C PHE A 42 8.85 2.74 28.44
N THR A 43 10.17 2.56 28.36
CA THR A 43 10.98 3.00 27.23
C THR A 43 11.31 1.80 26.36
N LEU A 44 10.83 1.80 25.11
CA LEU A 44 11.20 0.81 24.10
C LEU A 44 12.21 1.46 23.15
N SER A 45 13.32 0.78 22.84
CA SER A 45 14.33 1.26 21.89
C SER A 45 14.88 0.14 21.03
N ASN A 46 15.27 0.45 19.79
CA ASN A 46 15.83 -0.51 18.85
C ASN A 46 17.26 -0.14 18.41
N GLN A 47 17.94 -1.07 17.73
CA GLN A 47 19.32 -0.85 17.24
C GLN A 47 19.43 0.20 16.12
N ASN A 48 18.32 0.52 15.44
CA ASN A 48 18.24 1.52 14.39
C ASN A 48 18.08 2.96 14.93
N GLY A 49 18.14 3.17 16.25
CA GLY A 49 18.15 4.48 16.88
C GLY A 49 16.78 5.11 17.14
N MET A 50 15.69 4.38 16.91
CA MET A 50 14.35 4.81 17.30
C MET A 50 14.06 4.40 18.75
N SER A 51 13.43 5.28 19.51
CA SER A 51 12.89 4.96 20.84
C SER A 51 11.59 5.69 21.16
N VAL A 52 10.71 5.05 21.93
CA VAL A 52 9.44 5.61 22.40
C VAL A 52 9.36 5.47 23.91
N GLU A 53 8.87 6.52 24.57
CA GLU A 53 8.55 6.51 26.01
C GLU A 53 7.03 6.57 26.20
N ILE A 54 6.50 5.67 27.03
CA ILE A 54 5.06 5.56 27.27
C ILE A 54 4.79 5.43 28.77
N ILE A 55 3.90 6.25 29.32
CA ILE A 55 3.50 6.18 30.73
C ILE A 55 2.13 5.50 30.92
N ASN A 56 1.95 4.80 32.04
CA ASN A 56 0.67 4.14 32.34
C ASN A 56 -0.46 5.11 32.76
N TYR A 57 -0.17 6.39 32.96
CA TYR A 57 -1.21 7.42 33.10
C TYR A 57 -1.70 7.83 31.71
N GLY A 58 -2.99 7.62 31.41
CA GLY A 58 -3.56 7.85 30.08
C GLY A 58 -3.09 6.90 28.97
N ALA A 59 -2.28 5.88 29.28
CA ALA A 59 -1.55 5.06 28.31
C ALA A 59 -0.80 5.93 27.26
N THR A 60 -0.07 6.92 27.77
CA THR A 60 0.36 8.12 27.06
C THR A 60 1.77 8.02 26.49
N ILE A 61 1.95 8.27 25.20
CA ILE A 61 3.28 8.50 24.60
C ILE A 61 3.79 9.85 25.12
N THR A 62 4.93 9.85 25.82
CA THR A 62 5.55 11.07 26.35
C THR A 62 6.68 11.60 25.47
N SER A 63 7.32 10.71 24.70
CA SER A 63 8.43 11.04 23.79
C SER A 63 8.53 9.99 22.67
N LEU A 64 8.94 10.41 21.48
CA LEU A 64 9.16 9.54 20.32
C LEU A 64 10.35 10.05 19.52
N HIS A 65 11.51 9.47 19.80
CA HIS A 65 12.77 9.76 19.14
C HIS A 65 12.89 8.95 17.84
N VAL A 66 13.12 9.63 16.72
CA VAL A 66 13.21 9.02 15.38
C VAL A 66 14.45 9.54 14.63
N PRO A 67 15.27 8.67 14.01
CA PRO A 67 16.40 9.09 13.17
C PRO A 67 15.94 9.69 11.83
N ASP A 68 16.54 10.81 11.43
CA ASP A 68 16.41 11.37 10.10
C ASP A 68 17.27 10.60 9.06
N ARG A 69 17.16 10.99 7.79
CA ARG A 69 17.93 10.39 6.67
C ARG A 69 19.46 10.52 6.77
N THR A 70 19.97 11.31 7.72
CA THR A 70 21.39 11.49 8.03
C THR A 70 21.79 10.88 9.38
N GLY A 71 20.85 10.24 10.09
CA GLY A 71 21.06 9.62 11.39
C GLY A 71 20.96 10.57 12.59
N ASN A 72 20.52 11.83 12.40
CA ASN A 72 20.23 12.71 13.54
C ASN A 72 18.92 12.25 14.19
N VAL A 73 18.92 12.04 15.50
CA VAL A 73 17.71 11.64 16.23
C VAL A 73 17.12 12.87 16.91
N GLU A 74 15.85 13.17 16.63
CA GLU A 74 15.06 14.20 17.31
C GLU A 74 13.78 13.57 17.87
N ASP A 75 13.25 14.15 18.95
CA ASP A 75 11.93 13.78 19.47
C ASP A 75 10.83 14.49 18.69
N ILE A 76 10.03 13.72 17.97
CA ILE A 76 9.06 14.24 17.00
C ILE A 76 7.64 14.39 17.57
N VAL A 77 7.41 14.17 18.87
CA VAL A 77 6.10 14.38 19.51
C VAL A 77 6.13 15.46 20.59
N LEU A 78 4.98 16.10 20.82
CA LEU A 78 4.78 16.99 21.97
C LEU A 78 4.40 16.19 23.22
N GLY A 79 5.00 16.56 24.36
CA GLY A 79 4.75 15.96 25.67
C GLY A 79 5.23 16.88 26.79
N PHE A 80 5.21 16.36 28.02
CA PHE A 80 5.68 16.98 29.25
C PHE A 80 6.76 16.14 29.92
N ASP A 81 7.66 16.81 30.65
CA ASP A 81 8.82 16.19 31.34
C ASP A 81 8.46 15.54 32.69
N ASN A 82 7.30 15.88 33.26
CA ASN A 82 6.91 15.50 34.62
C ASN A 82 5.42 15.12 34.73
N VAL A 83 5.07 14.40 35.81
CA VAL A 83 3.71 13.87 36.00
C VAL A 83 2.70 14.96 36.35
N GLU A 84 3.14 16.01 37.04
CA GLU A 84 2.32 17.14 37.48
C GLU A 84 1.70 17.90 36.30
N GLU A 85 2.41 18.02 35.19
CA GLU A 85 1.92 18.65 33.95
C GLU A 85 0.86 17.78 33.24
N TYR A 86 1.03 16.45 33.18
CA TYR A 86 -0.01 15.55 32.65
C TYR A 86 -1.29 15.54 33.51
N LEU A 87 -1.14 15.69 34.83
CA LEU A 87 -2.25 15.84 35.79
C LEU A 87 -2.90 17.24 35.74
N GLY A 88 -2.21 18.21 35.14
CA GLY A 88 -2.62 19.61 35.15
C GLY A 88 -3.81 19.91 34.24
N PRO A 89 -4.64 20.92 34.56
CA PRO A 89 -5.80 21.31 33.75
C PRO A 89 -5.42 21.90 32.38
N ASN A 90 -4.14 22.17 32.15
CA ASN A 90 -3.60 22.72 30.90
C ASN A 90 -3.14 21.64 29.91
N ASN A 91 -3.16 20.35 30.28
CA ASN A 91 -2.80 19.26 29.38
C ASN A 91 -3.79 19.18 28.21
N PRO A 92 -3.36 19.42 26.95
CA PRO A 92 -4.23 19.40 25.77
C PRO A 92 -4.37 17.98 25.20
N TYR A 93 -4.46 16.97 26.07
CA TYR A 93 -4.49 15.54 25.73
C TYR A 93 -3.23 15.05 25.01
N PHE A 94 -2.03 15.55 25.35
CA PHE A 94 -0.80 15.12 24.67
C PHE A 94 -0.56 13.61 24.79
N GLY A 95 -0.49 12.91 23.65
CA GLY A 95 0.02 11.53 23.52
C GLY A 95 -0.85 10.42 24.12
N CYS A 96 -1.92 10.76 24.82
CA CYS A 96 -2.80 9.84 25.56
C CYS A 96 -3.78 9.07 24.67
N VAL A 97 -4.36 8.00 25.22
CA VAL A 97 -5.53 7.33 24.65
C VAL A 97 -6.80 8.01 25.19
N VAL A 98 -7.57 8.64 24.30
CA VAL A 98 -8.83 9.30 24.66
C VAL A 98 -10.03 8.37 24.46
N GLY A 99 -11.02 8.45 25.35
CA GLY A 99 -12.19 7.59 25.35
C GLY A 99 -13.00 7.67 26.66
N ARG A 100 -14.22 7.14 26.74
CA ARG A 100 -14.84 6.17 25.82
C ARG A 100 -15.14 6.65 24.41
N VAL A 101 -15.43 7.94 24.22
CA VAL A 101 -15.67 8.53 22.90
C VAL A 101 -14.70 9.68 22.67
N ALA A 102 -13.79 9.48 21.72
CA ALA A 102 -12.96 10.53 21.14
C ALA A 102 -13.81 11.56 20.38
N ASN A 103 -13.37 12.82 20.37
CA ASN A 103 -14.11 13.97 19.85
C ASN A 103 -15.41 14.24 20.67
N ARG A 104 -16.41 14.88 20.05
CA ARG A 104 -17.55 15.50 20.74
C ARG A 104 -18.83 14.66 20.67
N ILE A 105 -19.60 14.62 21.76
CA ILE A 105 -21.02 14.21 21.75
C ILE A 105 -21.88 15.46 22.00
N GLY A 106 -22.66 15.84 20.99
CA GLY A 106 -23.54 17.01 21.03
C GLY A 106 -24.50 16.97 22.22
N LYS A 107 -24.64 18.10 22.91
CA LYS A 107 -25.48 18.26 24.11
C LYS A 107 -25.15 17.29 25.27
N GLY A 108 -24.07 16.50 25.20
CA GLY A 108 -23.76 15.46 26.18
C GLY A 108 -24.85 14.38 26.29
N THR A 109 -25.57 14.08 25.21
CA THR A 109 -26.69 13.12 25.19
C THR A 109 -26.63 12.21 23.98
N PHE A 110 -26.92 10.93 24.16
CA PHE A 110 -27.11 9.97 23.06
C PHE A 110 -28.18 8.94 23.43
N SER A 111 -28.74 8.25 22.44
CA SER A 111 -29.75 7.20 22.67
C SER A 111 -29.28 5.84 22.19
N ILE A 112 -29.67 4.78 22.90
CA ILE A 112 -29.56 3.39 22.44
C ILE A 112 -30.94 2.75 22.57
N GLY A 113 -31.52 2.34 21.43
CA GLY A 113 -32.93 1.97 21.36
C GLY A 113 -33.81 3.14 21.82
N SER A 114 -34.72 2.88 22.76
CA SER A 114 -35.62 3.90 23.33
C SER A 114 -35.10 4.57 24.62
N HIS A 115 -33.85 4.33 25.02
CA HIS A 115 -33.28 4.90 26.24
C HIS A 115 -32.25 5.99 25.92
N GLU A 116 -32.44 7.18 26.49
CA GLU A 116 -31.52 8.31 26.41
C GLU A 116 -30.52 8.25 27.58
N TYR A 117 -29.24 8.41 27.26
CA TYR A 117 -28.14 8.50 28.20
C TYR A 117 -27.59 9.93 28.24
N ASN A 118 -27.35 10.43 29.45
CA ASN A 118 -26.66 11.70 29.69
C ASN A 118 -25.22 11.41 30.10
N VAL A 119 -24.26 12.01 29.40
CA VAL A 119 -22.82 11.94 29.70
C VAL A 119 -22.28 13.29 30.18
N THR A 120 -21.16 13.28 30.89
CA THR A 120 -20.57 14.48 31.48
C THR A 120 -20.31 15.57 30.44
N ARG A 121 -20.82 16.79 30.66
CA ARG A 121 -20.49 17.96 29.84
C ARG A 121 -19.24 18.63 30.39
N ASN A 122 -18.08 18.33 29.81
CA ASN A 122 -16.78 18.87 30.22
C ASN A 122 -16.32 20.06 29.36
N ARG A 123 -17.03 20.41 28.28
CA ARG A 123 -16.74 21.62 27.48
C ARG A 123 -18.03 22.28 27.00
N GLY A 124 -18.43 23.35 27.66
CA GLY A 124 -19.67 24.08 27.35
C GLY A 124 -20.90 23.17 27.49
N THR A 125 -21.66 23.03 26.40
CA THR A 125 -22.90 22.23 26.34
C THR A 125 -22.64 20.75 26.00
N TYR A 126 -21.44 20.38 25.58
CA TYR A 126 -21.12 19.08 25.01
C TYR A 126 -20.09 18.28 25.82
N HIS A 127 -20.06 16.98 25.55
CA HIS A 127 -19.07 16.04 26.06
C HIS A 127 -17.91 15.94 25.07
N LEU A 128 -16.67 15.87 25.56
CA LEU A 128 -15.45 15.86 24.76
C LEU A 128 -14.47 14.79 25.29
N HIS A 129 -13.91 13.97 24.39
CA HIS A 129 -12.80 13.03 24.63
C HIS A 129 -12.98 12.02 25.79
N GLY A 130 -14.21 11.75 26.22
CA GLY A 130 -14.50 10.84 27.31
C GLY A 130 -14.95 11.49 28.62
N GLY A 131 -14.90 12.82 28.72
CA GLY A 131 -15.46 13.56 29.85
C GLY A 131 -14.41 14.18 30.77
N THR A 132 -14.79 14.43 32.02
CA THR A 132 -13.90 15.11 32.98
C THR A 132 -12.75 14.20 33.40
N LYS A 133 -13.05 12.96 33.78
CA LYS A 133 -12.09 11.87 34.07
C LYS A 133 -12.13 10.83 32.95
N GLY A 134 -11.87 11.28 31.72
CA GLY A 134 -11.70 10.41 30.57
C GLY A 134 -10.51 9.47 30.70
N PHE A 135 -10.35 8.59 29.71
CA PHE A 135 -9.28 7.59 29.65
C PHE A 135 -7.86 8.19 29.73
N ASP A 136 -7.71 9.45 29.32
CA ASP A 136 -6.51 10.26 29.41
C ASP A 136 -6.06 10.55 30.85
N LYS A 137 -7.01 10.56 31.80
CA LYS A 137 -6.77 10.84 33.23
C LYS A 137 -6.85 9.61 34.12
N ALA A 138 -7.01 8.43 33.52
CA ALA A 138 -6.98 7.16 34.22
C ALA A 138 -5.54 6.70 34.47
N LEU A 139 -5.31 6.05 35.61
CA LEU A 139 -4.11 5.24 35.82
C LEU A 139 -4.40 3.82 35.34
N TRP A 140 -3.74 3.41 34.26
CA TRP A 140 -3.94 2.09 33.64
C TRP A 140 -3.07 1.04 34.32
N GLU A 141 -3.57 -0.19 34.40
CA GLU A 141 -2.75 -1.35 34.71
C GLU A 141 -1.85 -1.66 33.51
N ALA A 142 -0.58 -1.96 33.74
CA ALA A 142 0.39 -2.18 32.68
C ALA A 142 1.11 -3.53 32.87
N HIS A 143 1.19 -4.30 31.78
CA HIS A 143 1.82 -5.60 31.68
C HIS A 143 2.79 -5.62 30.49
N VAL A 144 3.98 -6.22 30.66
CA VAL A 144 4.98 -6.38 29.60
C VAL A 144 4.92 -7.82 29.07
N ASP A 145 4.81 -7.95 27.76
CA ASP A 145 4.77 -9.20 27.01
C ASP A 145 5.80 -9.14 25.87
N GLY A 146 6.96 -9.78 26.05
CA GLY A 146 8.07 -9.68 25.08
C GLY A 146 8.56 -8.23 24.85
N ASN A 147 8.46 -7.74 23.61
CA ASN A 147 8.78 -6.36 23.21
C ASN A 147 7.55 -5.43 23.18
N LYS A 148 6.48 -5.77 23.89
CA LYS A 148 5.18 -5.07 23.86
C LYS A 148 4.74 -4.70 25.28
N VAL A 149 4.15 -3.53 25.42
CA VAL A 149 3.52 -3.06 26.67
C VAL A 149 2.02 -3.00 26.46
N VAL A 150 1.27 -3.70 27.30
CA VAL A 150 -0.19 -3.75 27.28
C VAL A 150 -0.73 -2.98 28.48
N PHE A 151 -1.37 -1.85 28.20
CA PHE A 151 -2.15 -1.09 29.17
C PHE A 151 -3.59 -1.60 29.16
N SER A 152 -4.19 -1.80 30.32
CA SER A 152 -5.59 -2.19 30.49
C SER A 152 -6.29 -1.28 31.50
N TYR A 153 -7.51 -0.86 31.20
CA TYR A 153 -8.36 -0.08 32.10
C TYR A 153 -9.80 -0.57 32.07
N LEU A 154 -10.43 -0.69 33.24
CA LEU A 154 -11.82 -1.10 33.39
C LEU A 154 -12.68 0.10 33.74
N SER A 155 -13.22 0.73 32.70
CA SER A 155 -14.22 1.79 32.84
C SER A 155 -15.52 1.20 33.37
N LYS A 156 -16.02 1.70 34.49
CA LYS A 156 -17.20 1.12 35.17
C LYS A 156 -18.52 1.59 34.56
N CYS A 157 -19.59 0.82 34.73
CA CYS A 157 -20.93 1.26 34.37
C CYS A 157 -21.29 2.54 35.12
N GLY A 158 -21.72 3.59 34.41
CA GLY A 158 -22.02 4.92 34.93
C GLY A 158 -20.84 5.89 34.95
N GLU A 159 -19.62 5.44 34.65
CA GLU A 159 -18.44 6.29 34.57
C GLU A 159 -18.59 7.31 33.42
N GLU A 160 -18.45 8.60 33.76
CA GLU A 160 -18.72 9.74 32.87
C GLU A 160 -20.13 9.71 32.21
N GLY A 161 -21.06 8.95 32.79
CA GLY A 161 -22.45 8.74 32.33
C GLY A 161 -22.67 7.55 31.39
N TYR A 162 -21.63 6.81 31.00
CA TYR A 162 -21.75 5.75 30.00
C TYR A 162 -22.32 4.42 30.55
N PRO A 163 -23.22 3.72 29.82
CA PRO A 163 -23.74 2.43 30.23
C PRO A 163 -22.72 1.29 30.08
N GLY A 164 -22.87 0.25 30.91
CA GLY A 164 -22.04 -0.95 30.86
C GLY A 164 -20.61 -0.74 31.37
N HIS A 165 -19.98 -1.84 31.79
CA HIS A 165 -18.53 -1.84 32.00
C HIS A 165 -17.86 -1.96 30.63
N VAL A 166 -16.73 -1.27 30.45
CA VAL A 166 -15.87 -1.40 29.27
C VAL A 166 -14.46 -1.73 29.75
N LEU A 167 -13.99 -2.92 29.43
CA LEU A 167 -12.56 -3.23 29.49
C LEU A 167 -11.94 -2.72 28.19
N VAL A 168 -11.08 -1.70 28.31
CA VAL A 168 -10.28 -1.17 27.19
C VAL A 168 -8.83 -1.61 27.36
N GLN A 169 -8.17 -1.92 26.25
CA GLN A 169 -6.74 -2.22 26.22
C GLN A 169 -6.06 -1.41 25.12
N ALA A 170 -4.87 -0.89 25.43
CA ALA A 170 -4.00 -0.19 24.50
C ALA A 170 -2.62 -0.85 24.54
N ALA A 171 -2.18 -1.40 23.41
CA ALA A 171 -1.00 -2.24 23.34
C ALA A 171 0.02 -1.68 22.36
N TYR A 172 1.15 -1.24 22.88
CA TYR A 172 2.24 -0.63 22.12
C TYR A 172 3.38 -1.62 21.91
N GLN A 173 3.91 -1.67 20.69
CA GLN A 173 5.04 -2.51 20.31
C GLN A 173 5.97 -1.73 19.37
N LEU A 174 7.27 -1.78 19.62
CA LEU A 174 8.29 -1.24 18.72
C LEU A 174 8.92 -2.40 17.93
N SER A 175 9.06 -2.25 16.62
CA SER A 175 9.80 -3.20 15.76
C SER A 175 11.28 -2.80 15.60
N SER A 176 12.09 -3.72 15.10
CA SER A 176 13.47 -3.43 14.70
C SER A 176 13.53 -2.45 13.51
N ASN A 177 12.50 -2.41 12.66
CA ASN A 177 12.45 -1.64 11.41
C ASN A 177 11.91 -0.20 11.60
N ASN A 178 12.03 0.37 12.79
CA ASN A 178 11.50 1.69 13.15
C ASN A 178 9.97 1.82 13.00
N GLU A 179 9.21 0.77 13.34
CA GLU A 179 7.75 0.80 13.33
C GLU A 179 7.20 0.82 14.76
N LEU A 180 6.40 1.83 15.10
CA LEU A 180 5.59 1.86 16.32
C LEU A 180 4.17 1.37 16.01
N VAL A 181 3.79 0.23 16.56
CA VAL A 181 2.47 -0.38 16.41
C VAL A 181 1.66 -0.12 17.68
N LEU A 182 0.47 0.48 17.54
CA LEU A 182 -0.54 0.59 18.59
C LEU A 182 -1.78 -0.22 18.19
N VAL A 183 -2.13 -1.21 19.01
CA VAL A 183 -3.39 -1.96 18.92
C VAL A 183 -4.29 -1.52 20.07
N MET A 184 -5.49 -1.00 19.75
CA MET A 184 -6.52 -0.68 20.73
C MET A 184 -7.69 -1.65 20.60
N SER A 185 -8.22 -2.13 21.72
CA SER A 185 -9.42 -2.98 21.77
C SER A 185 -10.31 -2.59 22.94
N ALA A 186 -11.62 -2.87 22.81
CA ALA A 186 -12.58 -2.64 23.87
C ALA A 186 -13.65 -3.74 23.87
N THR A 187 -14.01 -4.23 25.06
CA THR A 187 -15.11 -5.19 25.27
C THR A 187 -16.09 -4.59 26.26
N SER A 188 -17.38 -4.54 25.91
CA SER A 188 -18.43 -3.97 26.77
C SER A 188 -19.41 -5.03 27.30
N THR A 189 -19.93 -4.81 28.51
CA THR A 189 -20.96 -5.70 29.11
C THR A 189 -22.39 -5.31 28.74
N LYS A 190 -22.57 -4.18 28.05
CA LYS A 190 -23.84 -3.65 27.51
C LYS A 190 -23.53 -2.84 26.24
N PRO A 191 -24.51 -2.63 25.35
CA PRO A 191 -24.40 -1.62 24.31
C PRO A 191 -24.01 -0.25 24.89
N THR A 192 -22.94 0.33 24.35
CA THR A 192 -22.39 1.65 24.69
C THR A 192 -21.58 2.14 23.49
N PRO A 193 -21.56 3.44 23.17
CA PRO A 193 -20.61 3.96 22.19
C PRO A 193 -19.18 3.78 22.71
N VAL A 194 -18.27 3.41 21.80
CA VAL A 194 -16.83 3.41 22.00
C VAL A 194 -16.18 3.91 20.71
N ASN A 195 -15.35 4.94 20.81
CA ASN A 195 -14.55 5.51 19.73
C ASN A 195 -13.20 5.92 20.33
N LEU A 196 -12.11 5.26 19.94
CA LEU A 196 -10.79 5.41 20.57
C LEU A 196 -9.80 6.02 19.57
N THR A 197 -8.94 6.91 20.05
CA THR A 197 -7.73 7.33 19.33
C THR A 197 -6.60 7.57 20.31
N ASN A 198 -5.36 7.42 19.83
CA ASN A 198 -4.23 8.10 20.45
C ASN A 198 -4.23 9.57 20.01
N HIS A 199 -3.76 10.47 20.87
CA HIS A 199 -3.82 11.92 20.70
C HIS A 199 -2.41 12.58 20.71
N SER A 200 -1.43 11.91 20.10
CA SER A 200 -0.09 12.47 19.82
C SER A 200 -0.13 13.59 18.79
N TYR A 201 0.66 14.64 19.06
CA TYR A 201 0.93 15.73 18.13
C TYR A 201 2.32 15.58 17.55
N PHE A 202 2.47 15.64 16.22
CA PHE A 202 3.72 15.36 15.54
C PHE A 202 4.37 16.61 14.93
N ASN A 203 5.69 16.74 15.10
CA ASN A 203 6.55 17.68 14.39
C ASN A 203 7.81 16.93 13.95
N LEU A 204 7.91 16.52 12.68
CA LEU A 204 8.99 15.64 12.20
C LEU A 204 10.37 16.32 12.25
N ALA A 205 10.41 17.65 12.20
CA ALA A 205 11.63 18.41 12.40
C ALA A 205 12.11 18.41 13.88
N GLY A 206 11.32 17.88 14.82
CA GLY A 206 11.57 17.88 16.27
C GLY A 206 10.60 18.82 17.02
N HIS A 207 10.14 18.43 18.21
CA HIS A 207 9.17 19.21 19.00
C HIS A 207 9.60 20.66 19.24
N ASN A 208 10.92 20.87 19.40
CA ASN A 208 11.53 22.15 19.72
C ASN A 208 11.60 23.16 18.55
N LYS A 209 11.32 22.74 17.30
CA LYS A 209 11.33 23.65 16.13
C LYS A 209 10.10 24.55 16.02
N GLY A 210 9.05 24.26 16.82
CA GLY A 210 7.81 25.02 16.85
C GLY A 210 7.12 25.15 15.48
N ARG A 211 6.43 26.28 15.27
CA ARG A 211 5.61 26.52 14.07
C ARG A 211 6.39 26.40 12.76
N THR A 212 7.66 26.83 12.71
CA THR A 212 8.44 26.85 11.47
C THR A 212 8.64 25.45 10.91
N GLY A 213 9.02 24.48 11.77
CA GLY A 213 9.14 23.07 11.35
C GLY A 213 7.81 22.51 10.83
N VAL A 214 6.69 22.84 11.48
CA VAL A 214 5.35 22.40 11.05
C VAL A 214 5.00 22.91 9.65
N LEU A 215 5.36 24.15 9.31
CA LEU A 215 5.10 24.77 8.01
C LEU A 215 5.95 24.18 6.87
N GLU A 216 7.08 23.53 7.18
CA GLU A 216 7.97 22.89 6.20
C GLU A 216 7.56 21.45 5.85
N HIS A 217 6.58 20.88 6.56
CA HIS A 217 6.01 19.58 6.20
C HIS A 217 5.14 19.63 4.95
N THR A 218 5.10 18.50 4.26
CA THR A 218 4.08 18.12 3.28
C THR A 218 3.23 17.00 3.86
N MET A 219 1.91 17.05 3.66
CA MET A 219 0.96 16.05 4.15
C MET A 219 0.04 15.53 3.03
N CYS A 220 -0.31 14.24 3.07
CA CYS A 220 -1.50 13.70 2.40
C CYS A 220 -2.30 12.77 3.33
N ILE A 221 -3.60 12.63 3.06
CA ILE A 221 -4.56 11.79 3.78
C ILE A 221 -5.41 11.01 2.76
N ASN A 222 -5.53 9.70 2.93
CA ASN A 222 -6.24 8.77 2.05
C ASN A 222 -7.76 8.74 2.30
N ALA A 223 -8.39 9.91 2.24
CA ALA A 223 -9.82 10.11 2.45
C ALA A 223 -10.42 10.88 1.26
N ASP A 224 -11.57 10.48 0.77
CA ASP A 224 -12.32 11.21 -0.28
C ASP A 224 -13.29 12.25 0.30
N ARG A 225 -13.64 12.09 1.58
CA ARG A 225 -14.65 12.86 2.31
C ARG A 225 -14.18 13.26 3.72
N PHE A 226 -14.88 14.21 4.31
CA PHE A 226 -14.77 14.56 5.73
C PHE A 226 -16.17 14.67 6.36
N THR A 227 -16.26 14.50 7.68
CA THR A 227 -17.51 14.78 8.40
C THR A 227 -17.72 16.28 8.50
N ASP A 228 -18.84 16.77 8.00
CA ASP A 228 -19.23 18.16 8.20
C ASP A 228 -19.55 18.43 9.67
N VAL A 229 -19.29 19.66 10.12
CA VAL A 229 -19.48 20.09 11.50
C VAL A 229 -20.20 21.42 11.58
N ASP A 230 -20.97 21.63 12.65
CA ASP A 230 -21.59 22.91 12.94
C ASP A 230 -20.58 23.92 13.55
N HIS A 231 -21.08 25.12 13.89
CA HIS A 231 -20.31 26.19 14.52
C HIS A 231 -19.72 25.86 15.91
N GLU A 232 -20.18 24.80 16.60
CA GLU A 232 -19.59 24.28 17.84
C GLU A 232 -18.62 23.10 17.58
N SER A 233 -18.35 22.82 16.30
CA SER A 233 -17.60 21.66 15.78
C SER A 233 -18.26 20.30 16.08
N ILE A 234 -19.59 20.26 16.25
CA ILE A 234 -20.34 19.02 16.42
C ILE A 234 -20.61 18.41 15.04
N PRO A 235 -20.33 17.11 14.79
CA PRO A 235 -20.63 16.46 13.52
C PRO A 235 -22.12 16.53 13.18
N THR A 236 -22.45 17.02 11.97
CA THR A 236 -23.84 17.15 11.50
C THR A 236 -24.42 15.82 11.01
N GLY A 237 -23.55 14.86 10.71
CA GLY A 237 -23.88 13.59 10.04
C GLY A 237 -23.75 13.64 8.52
N GLU A 238 -23.53 14.82 7.92
CA GLU A 238 -23.24 14.95 6.49
C GLU A 238 -21.76 14.59 6.20
N LEU A 239 -21.52 13.88 5.09
CA LEU A 239 -20.19 13.59 4.59
C LEU A 239 -19.92 14.41 3.32
N LYS A 240 -19.02 15.39 3.41
CA LYS A 240 -18.70 16.30 2.30
C LYS A 240 -17.45 15.85 1.56
N CYS A 241 -17.45 16.02 0.24
CA CYS A 241 -16.31 15.70 -0.61
C CYS A 241 -15.13 16.64 -0.31
N LEU A 242 -13.92 16.09 -0.26
CA LEU A 242 -12.69 16.89 -0.09
C LEU A 242 -12.25 17.59 -1.36
N ALA A 243 -12.55 17.01 -2.53
CA ALA A 243 -12.06 17.49 -3.82
C ALA A 243 -12.45 18.96 -4.08
N GLY A 244 -11.45 19.80 -4.38
CA GLY A 244 -11.63 21.23 -4.64
C GLY A 244 -11.79 22.12 -3.41
N THR A 245 -11.72 21.57 -2.19
CA THR A 245 -11.72 22.36 -0.95
C THR A 245 -10.30 22.78 -0.54
N ASN A 246 -10.16 23.82 0.29
CA ASN A 246 -8.86 24.17 0.86
C ASN A 246 -8.28 23.07 1.76
N MET A 247 -9.14 22.17 2.26
CA MET A 247 -8.80 21.02 3.11
C MET A 247 -8.44 19.74 2.31
N ASP A 248 -8.47 19.80 0.98
CA ASP A 248 -8.13 18.64 0.14
C ASP A 248 -6.68 18.21 0.34
N LEU A 249 -6.48 17.09 1.03
CA LEU A 249 -5.17 16.48 1.29
C LEU A 249 -5.04 15.12 0.58
N GLN A 250 -5.87 14.82 -0.42
CA GLN A 250 -5.83 13.53 -1.14
C GLN A 250 -4.51 13.27 -1.88
N VAL A 251 -3.77 14.33 -2.18
CA VAL A 251 -2.39 14.28 -2.68
C VAL A 251 -1.49 15.13 -1.78
N PRO A 252 -0.16 14.91 -1.78
CA PRO A 252 0.76 15.67 -0.93
C PRO A 252 0.68 17.18 -1.17
N ARG A 253 0.41 17.95 -0.11
CA ARG A 253 0.43 19.43 -0.11
C ARG A 253 1.28 19.96 1.03
N ALA A 254 2.02 21.03 0.77
CA ALA A 254 2.78 21.74 1.79
C ALA A 254 1.84 22.38 2.82
N LEU A 255 2.12 22.20 4.11
CA LEU A 255 1.27 22.67 5.19
C LEU A 255 1.28 24.20 5.31
N ASP A 256 2.32 24.90 4.86
CA ASP A 256 2.30 26.37 4.80
C ASP A 256 1.16 26.93 3.96
N HIS A 257 0.94 26.37 2.76
CA HIS A 257 -0.16 26.76 1.88
C HIS A 257 -1.52 26.36 2.46
N VAL A 258 -1.65 25.14 3.00
CA VAL A 258 -2.91 24.62 3.57
C VAL A 258 -3.33 25.42 4.80
N LEU A 259 -2.42 25.65 5.74
CA LEU A 259 -2.69 26.38 6.97
C LEU A 259 -2.91 27.89 6.72
N SER A 260 -2.26 28.47 5.71
CA SER A 260 -2.54 29.86 5.30
C SER A 260 -3.94 30.03 4.69
N ALA A 261 -4.46 29.00 4.00
CA ALA A 261 -5.77 29.03 3.35
C ALA A 261 -6.94 28.61 4.26
N THR A 262 -6.66 28.02 5.43
CA THR A 262 -7.67 27.48 6.37
C THR A 262 -7.62 28.08 7.77
N GLY A 263 -6.46 28.60 8.20
CA GLY A 263 -6.20 28.97 9.59
C GLY A 263 -5.89 27.78 10.52
N GLY A 264 -5.99 26.55 10.01
CA GLY A 264 -5.95 25.30 10.79
C GLY A 264 -7.03 24.33 10.32
N ILE A 265 -6.88 23.05 10.66
CA ILE A 265 -7.86 21.99 10.33
C ILE A 265 -8.10 21.12 11.58
N ASP A 266 -9.32 21.18 12.12
CA ASP A 266 -9.85 20.28 13.18
C ASP A 266 -11.09 19.55 12.61
N HIS A 267 -10.86 18.62 11.67
CA HIS A 267 -11.93 17.88 10.98
C HIS A 267 -11.62 16.39 10.94
N ASN A 268 -12.65 15.54 11.04
CA ASN A 268 -12.49 14.10 10.84
C ASN A 268 -12.51 13.76 9.34
N TYR A 269 -11.37 13.32 8.82
CA TYR A 269 -11.25 12.79 7.46
C TYR A 269 -11.79 11.36 7.44
N CYS A 270 -12.74 11.09 6.55
CA CYS A 270 -13.37 9.78 6.39
C CYS A 270 -12.45 8.87 5.60
N ILE A 271 -11.67 8.04 6.30
CA ILE A 271 -10.71 7.15 5.66
C ILE A 271 -11.43 6.14 4.76
N ASN A 272 -10.89 5.95 3.57
CA ASN A 272 -11.40 4.98 2.59
C ASN A 272 -11.18 3.54 3.09
N HIS A 273 -12.09 3.03 3.91
CA HIS A 273 -12.02 1.69 4.48
C HIS A 273 -12.19 0.59 3.42
N CYS A 274 -11.28 -0.40 3.46
CA CYS A 274 -11.57 -1.73 2.93
C CYS A 274 -12.36 -2.53 3.98
N ILE A 275 -13.33 -3.33 3.54
CA ILE A 275 -14.29 -4.07 4.42
C ILE A 275 -13.62 -5.29 5.10
N HIS A 276 -12.32 -5.48 4.93
CA HIS A 276 -11.57 -6.65 5.43
C HIS A 276 -10.43 -6.14 6.33
N GLY A 277 -10.46 -6.54 7.60
CA GLY A 277 -9.65 -5.96 8.66
C GLY A 277 -8.13 -6.04 8.42
N GLY A 278 -7.43 -5.00 8.85
CA GLY A 278 -5.98 -4.82 8.73
C GLY A 278 -5.63 -3.34 8.82
N LEU A 279 -4.34 -3.00 8.94
CA LEU A 279 -3.92 -1.61 8.73
C LEU A 279 -4.07 -1.24 7.24
N ILE A 280 -4.54 -0.02 7.01
CA ILE A 280 -4.62 0.62 5.69
C ILE A 280 -3.74 1.87 5.72
N PHE A 281 -3.22 2.28 4.56
CA PHE A 281 -2.52 3.56 4.46
C PHE A 281 -3.50 4.71 4.73
N VAL A 282 -3.38 5.37 5.89
CA VAL A 282 -4.26 6.47 6.33
C VAL A 282 -3.75 7.83 5.86
N ALA A 283 -2.48 8.12 6.10
CA ALA A 283 -1.86 9.42 5.83
C ALA A 283 -0.34 9.30 5.72
N ARG A 284 0.29 10.29 5.09
CA ARG A 284 1.73 10.51 5.13
C ARG A 284 2.00 11.96 5.50
N LEU A 285 2.84 12.16 6.50
CA LEU A 285 3.50 13.42 6.81
C LEU A 285 4.97 13.28 6.42
N SER A 286 5.59 14.31 5.87
CA SER A 286 7.00 14.28 5.46
C SER A 286 7.62 15.67 5.56
N GLU A 287 8.86 15.77 6.04
CA GLU A 287 9.61 17.03 6.01
C GLU A 287 10.09 17.33 4.58
N THR A 288 9.75 18.52 4.08
CA THR A 288 10.18 18.95 2.75
C THR A 288 11.44 19.78 2.90
N THR A 289 12.63 19.20 2.72
CA THR A 289 13.85 20.02 2.73
C THR A 289 13.87 20.93 1.51
N ARG A 290 13.37 22.16 1.67
CA ARG A 290 13.45 23.27 0.71
C ARG A 290 14.93 23.63 0.50
N THR A 291 15.57 22.92 -0.44
CA THR A 291 16.88 23.17 -1.05
C THR A 291 17.81 24.08 -0.25
N ARG A 292 18.57 23.49 0.68
CA ARG A 292 19.67 24.20 1.37
C ARG A 292 20.67 24.70 0.31
N LYS A 293 21.04 25.97 0.36
CA LYS A 293 22.01 26.59 -0.56
C LYS A 293 23.31 25.78 -0.57
N ARG A 294 23.87 25.55 -1.76
CA ARG A 294 25.17 24.88 -1.93
C ARG A 294 26.29 25.65 -1.21
N THR A 295 26.99 24.98 -0.30
CA THR A 295 28.41 25.23 0.02
C THR A 295 29.13 23.87 0.06
N PRO A 296 30.38 23.76 -0.43
CA PRO A 296 31.07 22.48 -0.60
C PRO A 296 31.99 22.10 0.57
N GLU A 297 32.47 20.85 0.53
CA GLU A 297 33.51 20.22 1.39
C GLU A 297 33.08 19.86 2.82
N ARG A 298 33.31 18.64 3.33
CA ARG A 298 34.61 17.94 3.39
C ARG A 298 34.53 16.39 3.30
N GLN A 299 35.71 15.80 3.10
CA GLN A 299 35.99 14.37 2.99
C GLN A 299 35.90 13.62 4.34
N CYS A 300 35.56 12.32 4.32
CA CYS A 300 36.29 11.31 5.10
C CYS A 300 36.12 9.85 4.60
N ILE A 301 37.26 9.24 4.29
CA ILE A 301 37.71 7.88 4.66
C ILE A 301 36.77 6.69 4.38
N ARG A 302 37.15 5.88 3.38
CA ARG A 302 36.82 4.44 3.29
C ARG A 302 37.72 3.64 4.24
N HIS A 303 37.19 2.57 4.84
CA HIS A 303 37.96 1.38 5.22
C HIS A 303 37.17 0.11 4.86
N GLN A 304 37.90 -0.95 4.50
CA GLN A 304 37.35 -2.22 4.04
C GLN A 304 37.07 -3.15 5.23
N MET A 305 36.15 -4.11 5.07
CA MET A 305 36.49 -5.52 5.31
C MET A 305 35.54 -6.47 4.56
N PHE A 306 35.99 -7.70 4.36
CA PHE A 306 35.48 -8.65 3.37
C PHE A 306 35.37 -10.05 4.00
N LEU A 307 34.37 -10.83 3.58
CA LEU A 307 34.32 -12.30 3.63
C LEU A 307 34.18 -13.02 5.01
N ARG A 308 33.08 -13.79 5.18
CA ARG A 308 33.08 -15.26 5.01
C ARG A 308 31.71 -15.91 5.28
N CYS A 309 31.33 -16.85 4.42
CA CYS A 309 30.25 -17.81 4.65
C CYS A 309 30.77 -19.07 5.38
N LEU A 310 29.89 -19.82 6.05
CA LEU A 310 29.96 -21.28 6.12
C LEU A 310 28.62 -21.90 6.58
N PHE A 311 28.16 -22.91 5.85
CA PHE A 311 27.01 -23.77 6.19
C PHE A 311 27.44 -24.85 7.20
N ALA A 312 26.52 -25.34 8.05
CA ALA A 312 26.05 -26.74 7.99
C ALA A 312 25.10 -27.14 9.15
N VAL A 313 23.90 -27.61 8.76
CA VAL A 313 23.19 -28.82 9.24
C VAL A 313 23.14 -29.13 10.74
N PHE A 314 21.91 -29.15 11.28
CA PHE A 314 21.45 -30.22 12.18
C PHE A 314 20.01 -30.64 11.83
N SER A 315 19.80 -31.95 11.66
CA SER A 315 18.48 -32.60 11.79
C SER A 315 18.38 -33.14 13.23
N CYS A 316 17.22 -33.41 13.83
CA CYS A 316 16.20 -34.34 13.37
C CYS A 316 14.99 -34.40 14.35
N VAL A 317 13.89 -35.03 13.89
CA VAL A 317 12.72 -35.53 14.64
C VAL A 317 11.80 -34.54 15.37
N SER A 318 10.58 -34.40 14.83
CA SER A 318 9.36 -34.15 15.61
C SER A 318 8.28 -35.17 15.18
N VAL A 319 7.54 -35.71 16.14
CA VAL A 319 6.53 -36.77 15.92
C VAL A 319 5.26 -36.21 15.26
N ALA A 320 4.72 -36.92 14.28
CA ALA A 320 3.44 -36.56 13.67
C ALA A 320 2.26 -36.82 14.62
N LEU A 321 1.52 -35.77 14.95
CA LEU A 321 0.18 -35.84 15.55
C LEU A 321 -0.81 -35.20 14.58
N ASN A 322 -1.77 -35.98 14.11
CA ASN A 322 -2.86 -35.50 13.27
C ASN A 322 -3.79 -34.61 14.10
N VAL A 323 -3.68 -33.30 13.90
CA VAL A 323 -4.72 -32.32 14.22
C VAL A 323 -5.11 -31.66 12.91
N GLN A 324 -6.40 -31.54 12.62
CA GLN A 324 -6.89 -30.81 11.45
C GLN A 324 -6.54 -29.32 11.61
N GLY A 325 -5.38 -28.93 11.10
CA GLY A 325 -4.82 -27.60 11.24
C GLY A 325 -5.59 -26.57 10.43
N TRP A 326 -5.94 -25.47 11.09
CA TRP A 326 -6.27 -24.23 10.40
C TRP A 326 -5.02 -23.82 9.60
N ARG A 327 -5.16 -23.53 8.30
CA ARG A 327 -4.03 -23.08 7.47
C ARG A 327 -3.44 -21.80 8.07
N VAL A 328 -2.19 -21.89 8.53
CA VAL A 328 -1.37 -20.72 8.83
C VAL A 328 -0.96 -20.11 7.49
N ASP A 329 -0.94 -18.79 7.39
CA ASP A 329 -0.62 -18.12 6.12
C ASP A 329 0.90 -18.15 5.87
N ASP A 330 1.39 -19.24 5.27
CA ASP A 330 2.81 -19.59 5.14
C ASP A 330 3.62 -18.74 4.12
N VAL A 331 3.09 -17.59 3.71
CA VAL A 331 3.82 -16.65 2.84
C VAL A 331 4.91 -15.94 3.63
N THR A 332 6.10 -15.77 3.06
CA THR A 332 7.17 -14.92 3.60
C THR A 332 7.52 -13.80 2.61
N VAL A 333 8.06 -12.69 3.11
CA VAL A 333 8.55 -11.58 2.29
C VAL A 333 9.92 -11.15 2.83
N VAL A 334 10.92 -11.09 1.96
CA VAL A 334 12.28 -10.63 2.27
C VAL A 334 12.54 -9.34 1.48
N GLU A 335 13.09 -8.32 2.14
CA GLU A 335 13.55 -7.07 1.53
C GLU A 335 15.08 -7.10 1.35
N ASP A 336 15.57 -6.67 0.19
CA ASP A 336 17.01 -6.50 -0.09
C ASP A 336 17.31 -5.32 -1.04
N GLU A 337 18.57 -4.90 -1.15
CA GLU A 337 19.00 -3.88 -2.12
C GLU A 337 19.20 -4.50 -3.50
N TYR A 338 18.49 -3.97 -4.50
CA TYR A 338 18.60 -4.38 -5.90
C TYR A 338 19.63 -3.55 -6.70
N GLY A 339 19.88 -2.31 -6.28
CA GLY A 339 20.83 -1.41 -6.91
C GLY A 339 20.59 0.06 -6.53
N ILE A 340 21.32 0.98 -7.15
CA ILE A 340 21.25 2.43 -6.85
C ILE A 340 20.98 3.21 -8.14
N LEU A 341 19.93 4.03 -8.15
CA LEU A 341 19.62 4.98 -9.23
C LEU A 341 19.90 6.41 -8.76
N GLY A 342 21.06 6.95 -9.12
CA GLY A 342 21.50 8.27 -8.65
C GLY A 342 21.74 8.26 -7.14
N ASN A 343 20.85 8.90 -6.37
CA ASN A 343 20.88 8.92 -4.91
C ASN A 343 19.74 8.08 -4.28
N GLN A 344 19.00 7.30 -5.06
CA GLN A 344 17.88 6.48 -4.59
C GLN A 344 18.27 5.00 -4.59
N THR A 345 18.17 4.33 -3.44
CA THR A 345 18.28 2.88 -3.33
C THR A 345 17.04 2.23 -3.94
N ILE A 346 17.25 1.33 -4.90
CA ILE A 346 16.20 0.47 -5.46
C ILE A 346 16.13 -0.78 -4.59
N LYS A 347 14.97 -1.03 -4.01
CA LYS A 347 14.72 -2.19 -3.15
C LYS A 347 14.06 -3.30 -3.95
N ARG A 348 14.35 -4.56 -3.61
CA ARG A 348 13.61 -5.75 -4.02
C ARG A 348 12.84 -6.31 -2.84
N TYR A 349 11.65 -6.82 -3.14
CA TYR A 349 10.79 -7.58 -2.24
C TYR A 349 10.56 -8.96 -2.84
N THR A 350 11.06 -10.00 -2.17
CA THR A 350 10.93 -11.40 -2.59
C THR A 350 9.86 -12.08 -1.75
N PHE A 351 8.70 -12.33 -2.36
CA PHE A 351 7.62 -13.13 -1.80
C PHE A 351 7.90 -14.61 -2.03
N SER A 352 7.64 -15.47 -1.06
CA SER A 352 7.72 -16.94 -1.19
C SER A 352 6.56 -17.61 -0.45
N ASN A 353 6.08 -18.76 -0.92
CA ASN A 353 5.07 -19.55 -0.22
C ASN A 353 5.47 -21.04 -0.07
N ALA A 354 4.71 -21.79 0.73
CA ALA A 354 4.99 -23.21 1.01
C ALA A 354 4.96 -24.14 -0.22
N ASN A 355 4.35 -23.72 -1.34
CA ASN A 355 4.29 -24.50 -2.58
C ASN A 355 5.53 -24.30 -3.47
N GLY A 356 6.52 -23.53 -3.03
CA GLY A 356 7.71 -23.21 -3.82
C GLY A 356 7.48 -22.17 -4.91
N VAL A 357 6.37 -21.42 -4.86
CA VAL A 357 6.16 -20.26 -5.73
C VAL A 357 6.83 -19.04 -5.10
N THR A 358 7.60 -18.29 -5.90
CA THR A 358 8.20 -17.02 -5.48
C THR A 358 7.93 -15.91 -6.48
N ALA A 359 7.73 -14.68 -6.02
CA ALA A 359 7.62 -13.49 -6.85
C ALA A 359 8.56 -12.39 -6.36
N GLU A 360 9.35 -11.79 -7.26
CA GLU A 360 10.28 -10.71 -6.96
C GLU A 360 9.76 -9.39 -7.55
N ILE A 361 9.58 -8.37 -6.72
CA ILE A 361 9.11 -7.03 -7.11
C ILE A 361 10.16 -5.99 -6.73
N ILE A 362 10.50 -5.06 -7.62
CA ILE A 362 11.43 -3.94 -7.34
C ILE A 362 10.74 -2.58 -7.34
N THR A 363 11.30 -1.61 -6.59
CA THR A 363 10.73 -0.25 -6.51
C THR A 363 10.90 0.58 -7.79
N TYR A 364 11.88 0.28 -8.64
CA TYR A 364 12.00 0.92 -9.95
C TYR A 364 10.94 0.38 -10.92
N GLY A 365 10.08 1.27 -11.42
CA GLY A 365 8.96 0.92 -12.29
C GLY A 365 7.89 0.03 -11.64
N GLY A 366 7.97 -0.21 -10.32
CA GLY A 366 7.13 -1.18 -9.60
C GLY A 366 7.19 -2.60 -10.19
N ARG A 367 8.33 -2.96 -10.79
CA ARG A 367 8.45 -4.08 -11.73
C ARG A 367 8.41 -5.45 -11.05
N ILE A 368 7.72 -6.40 -11.67
CA ILE A 368 7.91 -7.84 -11.41
C ILE A 368 9.19 -8.27 -12.15
N THR A 369 10.24 -8.68 -11.42
CA THR A 369 11.52 -9.10 -12.01
C THR A 369 11.61 -10.61 -12.21
N ALA A 370 10.95 -11.41 -11.37
CA ALA A 370 10.91 -12.87 -11.46
C ALA A 370 9.60 -13.43 -10.90
N ILE A 371 9.10 -14.52 -11.49
CA ILE A 371 8.05 -15.38 -10.93
C ILE A 371 8.51 -16.81 -11.15
N LYS A 372 8.83 -17.52 -10.06
CA LYS A 372 9.37 -18.89 -10.12
C LYS A 372 8.29 -19.86 -9.70
N VAL A 373 8.03 -20.88 -10.53
CA VAL A 373 6.92 -21.83 -10.36
C VAL A 373 7.39 -23.27 -10.64
N PRO A 374 7.08 -24.25 -9.78
CA PRO A 374 7.36 -25.66 -10.07
C PRO A 374 6.51 -26.19 -11.23
N ASP A 375 7.05 -27.12 -12.01
CA ASP A 375 6.27 -27.95 -12.93
C ASP A 375 5.75 -29.24 -12.28
N ILE A 376 5.16 -30.12 -13.09
CA ILE A 376 4.66 -31.45 -12.68
C ILE A 376 5.75 -32.37 -12.11
N CYS A 377 7.03 -32.14 -12.46
CA CYS A 377 8.18 -32.87 -11.91
C CYS A 377 8.76 -32.18 -10.65
N GLY A 378 8.25 -31.01 -10.28
CA GLY A 378 8.77 -30.17 -9.20
C GLY A 378 9.96 -29.30 -9.61
N GLU A 379 10.33 -29.22 -10.89
CA GLU A 379 11.42 -28.34 -11.34
C GLU A 379 10.92 -26.88 -11.33
N ILE A 380 11.57 -26.05 -10.50
CA ILE A 380 11.22 -24.64 -10.37
C ILE A 380 11.95 -23.85 -11.46
N ARG A 381 11.18 -23.17 -12.33
CA ARG A 381 11.71 -22.24 -13.33
C ARG A 381 11.09 -20.87 -13.17
N ASP A 382 11.90 -19.85 -13.47
CA ASP A 382 11.41 -18.48 -13.67
C ASP A 382 10.63 -18.41 -14.97
N VAL A 383 9.35 -18.06 -14.90
CA VAL A 383 8.42 -18.01 -16.02
C VAL A 383 8.24 -16.59 -16.58
N VAL A 384 8.91 -15.56 -16.06
CA VAL A 384 8.86 -14.21 -16.66
C VAL A 384 10.18 -13.77 -17.27
N LEU A 385 10.12 -13.01 -18.37
CA LEU A 385 11.29 -12.36 -18.98
C LEU A 385 11.66 -11.09 -18.20
N GLY A 386 12.94 -10.73 -18.25
CA GLY A 386 13.51 -9.54 -17.59
C GLY A 386 15.03 -9.57 -17.59
N PHE A 387 15.66 -8.75 -16.75
CA PHE A 387 17.12 -8.66 -16.62
C PHE A 387 17.61 -9.09 -15.24
N ASP A 388 18.89 -9.48 -15.13
CA ASP A 388 19.51 -9.91 -13.86
C ASP A 388 19.80 -8.76 -12.87
N ASN A 389 19.80 -7.51 -13.33
CA ASN A 389 20.21 -6.34 -12.56
C ASN A 389 19.43 -5.07 -12.95
N LEU A 390 19.71 -3.96 -12.26
CA LEU A 390 19.07 -2.67 -12.50
C LEU A 390 19.49 -2.07 -13.86
N GLU A 391 20.76 -2.23 -14.23
CA GLU A 391 21.33 -1.68 -15.47
C GLU A 391 20.59 -2.18 -16.71
N GLY A 392 20.13 -3.43 -16.73
CA GLY A 392 19.27 -3.98 -17.78
C GLY A 392 17.95 -3.20 -17.94
N PHE A 393 17.27 -2.90 -16.84
CA PHE A 393 16.02 -2.11 -16.86
C PHE A 393 16.24 -0.63 -17.16
N LEU A 394 17.49 -0.14 -17.17
CA LEU A 394 17.85 1.23 -17.57
C LEU A 394 18.24 1.33 -19.06
N GLN A 395 18.28 0.21 -19.81
CA GLN A 395 18.63 0.22 -21.22
C GLN A 395 17.52 0.87 -22.07
N LYS A 396 17.92 1.58 -23.13
CA LYS A 396 16.99 2.28 -24.03
C LYS A 396 16.01 1.32 -24.76
N ASN A 397 16.37 0.06 -24.88
CA ASN A 397 15.60 -0.98 -25.57
C ASN A 397 14.83 -1.92 -24.61
N ASP A 398 14.71 -1.59 -23.30
CA ASP A 398 13.77 -2.29 -22.40
C ASP A 398 12.33 -2.18 -22.95
N PRO A 399 11.67 -3.29 -23.31
CA PRO A 399 10.31 -3.30 -23.83
C PRO A 399 9.29 -3.35 -22.67
N TYR A 400 9.54 -2.55 -21.63
CA TYR A 400 8.76 -2.42 -20.40
C TYR A 400 8.68 -3.68 -19.53
N PHE A 401 9.71 -4.53 -19.49
CA PHE A 401 9.63 -5.84 -18.81
C PHE A 401 9.16 -5.71 -17.35
N GLY A 402 8.01 -6.34 -17.06
CA GLY A 402 7.47 -6.46 -15.70
C GLY A 402 6.85 -5.18 -15.13
N ALA A 403 6.87 -4.07 -15.88
CA ALA A 403 6.65 -2.73 -15.34
C ALA A 403 5.19 -2.38 -15.08
N VAL A 404 4.98 -1.54 -14.07
CA VAL A 404 3.74 -0.78 -13.90
C VAL A 404 3.72 0.31 -14.95
N LEU A 405 2.76 0.25 -15.84
CA LEU A 405 2.57 1.24 -16.91
C LEU A 405 1.61 2.33 -16.43
N GLY A 406 1.82 3.56 -16.89
CA GLY A 406 1.00 4.68 -16.48
C GLY A 406 1.66 6.04 -16.75
N ARG A 407 0.97 7.17 -16.61
CA ARG A 407 -0.43 7.34 -16.16
C ARG A 407 -1.46 6.72 -17.11
N VAL A 408 -1.02 6.36 -18.30
CA VAL A 408 -1.84 6.01 -19.46
C VAL A 408 -1.17 4.85 -20.23
N ALA A 409 -1.53 3.60 -19.93
CA ALA A 409 -0.92 2.44 -20.60
C ALA A 409 -1.46 2.21 -22.03
N ASN A 410 -0.59 1.78 -22.97
CA ASN A 410 -0.79 1.64 -24.42
C ASN A 410 -0.90 3.02 -25.17
N ARG A 411 -1.51 3.14 -26.36
CA ARG A 411 -1.38 4.28 -27.30
C ARG A 411 -2.51 5.33 -27.28
N ILE A 412 -2.19 6.61 -27.03
CA ILE A 412 -3.03 7.76 -27.40
C ILE A 412 -2.63 8.28 -28.80
N GLY A 413 -3.54 8.13 -29.76
CA GLY A 413 -3.39 8.61 -31.13
C GLY A 413 -3.17 10.13 -31.21
N GLY A 414 -2.17 10.55 -31.98
CA GLY A 414 -1.79 11.95 -32.15
C GLY A 414 -1.20 12.61 -30.89
N ALA A 415 -0.95 11.85 -29.82
CA ALA A 415 -0.47 12.33 -28.51
C ALA A 415 -1.26 13.53 -28.00
N LYS A 416 -2.59 13.48 -28.09
CA LYS A 416 -3.47 14.54 -27.58
C LYS A 416 -4.86 14.02 -27.28
N PHE A 417 -5.58 14.72 -26.42
CA PHE A 417 -7.00 14.45 -26.17
C PHE A 417 -7.74 15.72 -25.79
N ILE A 418 -9.07 15.65 -25.75
CA ILE A 418 -9.95 16.73 -25.30
C ILE A 418 -10.68 16.25 -24.05
N LEU A 419 -10.66 17.06 -23.00
CA LEU A 419 -11.40 16.82 -21.76
C LEU A 419 -12.05 18.13 -21.32
N ASN A 420 -13.36 18.11 -21.10
CA ASN A 420 -14.17 19.30 -20.76
C ASN A 420 -13.93 20.49 -21.71
N GLY A 421 -13.80 20.22 -23.02
CA GLY A 421 -13.54 21.23 -24.05
C GLY A 421 -12.08 21.72 -24.15
N ILE A 422 -11.21 21.35 -23.22
CA ILE A 422 -9.78 21.72 -23.23
C ILE A 422 -8.99 20.63 -23.96
N GLN A 423 -8.18 21.01 -24.95
CA GLN A 423 -7.22 20.10 -25.59
C GLN A 423 -5.94 20.02 -24.75
N TYR A 424 -5.55 18.80 -24.39
CA TYR A 424 -4.26 18.49 -23.77
C TYR A 424 -3.34 17.86 -24.82
N ASN A 425 -2.12 18.38 -24.91
CA ASN A 425 -1.06 17.81 -25.73
C ASN A 425 -0.13 16.99 -24.82
N LEU A 426 0.21 15.79 -25.26
CA LEU A 426 0.99 14.81 -24.52
C LEU A 426 2.38 14.63 -25.14
N THR A 427 3.31 14.09 -24.36
CA THR A 427 4.65 13.76 -24.87
C THR A 427 4.56 12.70 -25.97
N GLN A 428 5.05 13.01 -27.16
CA GLN A 428 5.26 12.04 -28.24
C GLN A 428 6.51 11.20 -27.97
N ASN A 429 6.33 9.88 -27.82
CA ASN A 429 7.41 8.91 -27.68
C ASN A 429 7.33 7.76 -28.69
N GLU A 430 6.22 7.63 -29.45
CA GLU A 430 6.06 6.66 -30.53
C GLU A 430 5.52 7.35 -31.80
N GLY A 431 6.41 7.91 -32.61
CA GLY A 431 6.03 8.66 -33.81
C GLY A 431 5.19 9.89 -33.46
N SER A 432 3.98 9.98 -34.02
CA SER A 432 3.00 11.04 -33.68
C SER A 432 2.19 10.77 -32.42
N ASN A 433 2.35 9.60 -31.79
CA ASN A 433 1.50 9.08 -30.74
C ASN A 433 2.23 9.09 -29.39
N GLN A 434 1.46 9.01 -28.30
CA GLN A 434 2.01 8.69 -26.98
C GLN A 434 1.72 7.23 -26.67
N LEU A 435 2.73 6.49 -26.22
CA LEU A 435 2.68 5.10 -25.80
C LEU A 435 3.07 4.99 -24.31
N HIS A 436 2.32 4.19 -23.54
CA HIS A 436 2.63 3.82 -22.14
C HIS A 436 2.93 4.99 -21.18
N GLY A 437 2.29 6.14 -21.40
CA GLY A 437 2.37 7.31 -20.54
C GLY A 437 3.53 8.26 -20.83
N GLY A 438 4.29 8.05 -21.91
CA GLY A 438 5.26 9.02 -22.42
C GLY A 438 6.73 8.62 -22.25
N LEU A 439 7.63 9.61 -22.27
CA LEU A 439 9.08 9.33 -22.24
C LEU A 439 9.50 8.72 -20.91
N ARG A 440 9.00 9.29 -19.80
CA ARG A 440 9.21 8.85 -18.43
C ARG A 440 7.86 8.50 -17.77
N GLY A 441 7.18 7.51 -18.34
CA GLY A 441 6.02 6.87 -17.72
C GLY A 441 6.36 6.18 -16.38
N PHE A 442 5.33 5.59 -15.78
CA PHE A 442 5.40 4.91 -14.48
C PHE A 442 6.40 3.73 -14.42
N ASP A 443 6.85 3.26 -15.58
CA ASP A 443 7.87 2.23 -15.75
C ASP A 443 9.30 2.73 -15.45
N LYS A 444 9.52 4.05 -15.40
CA LYS A 444 10.83 4.73 -15.21
C LYS A 444 10.91 5.61 -13.97
N VAL A 445 9.95 5.47 -13.04
CA VAL A 445 9.96 6.18 -11.74
C VAL A 445 10.32 5.23 -10.62
N VAL A 446 10.89 5.76 -9.53
CA VAL A 446 11.10 4.99 -8.30
C VAL A 446 9.86 5.18 -7.43
N TRP A 447 9.19 4.08 -7.13
CA TRP A 447 8.00 4.06 -6.29
C TRP A 447 8.38 3.96 -4.82
N GLU A 448 7.64 4.65 -3.96
CA GLU A 448 7.84 4.63 -2.51
C GLU A 448 7.16 3.39 -1.91
N PRO A 449 7.90 2.44 -1.31
CA PRO A 449 7.34 1.20 -0.80
C PRO A 449 6.75 1.33 0.61
N TYR A 450 5.75 0.51 0.89
CA TYR A 450 5.23 0.24 2.22
C TYR A 450 4.83 -1.24 2.29
N LEU A 451 5.54 -2.02 3.11
CA LEU A 451 5.26 -3.44 3.33
C LEU A 451 4.53 -3.60 4.66
N TYR A 452 3.27 -4.08 4.62
CA TYR A 452 2.54 -4.42 5.83
C TYR A 452 1.74 -5.72 5.64
N ASN A 453 1.75 -6.59 6.67
CA ASN A 453 1.07 -7.89 6.66
C ASN A 453 1.24 -8.67 5.35
N LYS A 454 2.49 -8.77 4.87
CA LYS A 454 2.86 -9.48 3.63
C LYS A 454 2.17 -8.94 2.36
N LYS A 455 1.78 -7.65 2.36
CA LYS A 455 1.34 -6.91 1.18
C LYS A 455 2.27 -5.72 0.95
N LEU A 456 2.80 -5.59 -0.26
CA LEU A 456 3.65 -4.47 -0.66
C LEU A 456 2.82 -3.45 -1.41
N THR A 457 2.53 -2.30 -0.79
CA THR A 457 1.97 -1.14 -1.47
C THR A 457 3.11 -0.23 -1.94
N LEU A 458 3.24 -0.07 -3.24
CA LEU A 458 4.11 0.91 -3.89
C LEU A 458 3.30 2.16 -4.23
N SER A 459 3.78 3.35 -3.84
CA SER A 459 3.10 4.62 -4.07
C SER A 459 3.94 5.59 -4.93
N TYR A 460 3.32 6.24 -5.91
CA TYR A 460 3.93 7.29 -6.73
C TYR A 460 2.99 8.49 -6.89
N VAL A 461 3.55 9.69 -6.96
CA VAL A 461 2.80 10.94 -7.13
C VAL A 461 3.19 11.58 -8.45
N SER A 462 2.33 11.39 -9.45
CA SER A 462 2.47 11.98 -10.78
C SER A 462 1.93 13.40 -10.74
N VAL A 463 2.76 14.42 -10.96
CA VAL A 463 2.36 15.82 -10.76
C VAL A 463 1.47 16.36 -11.88
N ASP A 464 0.76 17.46 -11.63
CA ASP A 464 0.01 18.21 -12.66
C ASP A 464 0.93 18.62 -13.82
N GLY A 465 0.57 18.24 -15.04
CA GLY A 465 1.36 18.45 -16.25
C GLY A 465 2.41 17.37 -16.56
N GLU A 466 2.59 16.36 -15.70
CA GLU A 466 3.55 15.27 -15.96
C GLU A 466 3.17 14.51 -17.25
N GLU A 467 4.13 14.41 -18.18
CA GLU A 467 3.96 13.83 -19.54
C GLU A 467 2.79 14.42 -20.36
N GLY A 468 2.31 15.62 -19.94
CA GLY A 468 1.20 16.37 -20.54
C GLY A 468 -0.17 16.18 -19.87
N PHE A 469 -0.28 15.33 -18.84
CA PHE A 469 -1.56 15.02 -18.20
C PHE A 469 -1.99 16.06 -17.14
N PRO A 470 -3.26 16.51 -17.13
CA PRO A 470 -3.76 17.41 -16.08
C PRO A 470 -3.93 16.68 -14.74
N GLY A 471 -3.86 17.42 -13.64
CA GLY A 471 -4.08 16.93 -12.28
C GLY A 471 -2.86 16.23 -11.70
N THR A 472 -2.64 16.43 -10.40
CA THR A 472 -1.71 15.61 -9.61
C THR A 472 -2.45 14.33 -9.25
N VAL A 473 -1.83 13.18 -9.49
CA VAL A 473 -2.38 11.85 -9.21
C VAL A 473 -1.50 11.12 -8.20
N LEU A 474 -2.04 10.80 -7.02
CA LEU A 474 -1.45 9.80 -6.13
C LEU A 474 -1.90 8.43 -6.63
N THR A 475 -0.95 7.63 -7.11
CA THR A 475 -1.17 6.24 -7.50
C THR A 475 -0.58 5.31 -6.46
N GLN A 476 -1.32 4.26 -6.10
CA GLN A 476 -0.86 3.18 -5.24
C GLN A 476 -1.14 1.84 -5.94
N VAL A 477 -0.11 1.02 -6.11
CA VAL A 477 -0.24 -0.36 -6.56
C VAL A 477 0.14 -1.30 -5.44
N THR A 478 -0.60 -2.40 -5.24
CA THR A 478 -0.34 -3.35 -4.16
C THR A 478 -0.13 -4.75 -4.72
N TYR A 479 0.96 -5.38 -4.29
CA TYR A 479 1.30 -6.78 -4.60
C TYR A 479 1.11 -7.66 -3.36
N GLN A 480 0.48 -8.82 -3.55
CA GLN A 480 0.37 -9.88 -2.54
C GLN A 480 0.47 -11.25 -3.21
N LEU A 481 1.38 -12.10 -2.73
CA LEU A 481 1.35 -13.54 -3.00
C LEU A 481 0.47 -14.24 -1.95
N THR A 482 -0.36 -15.19 -2.33
CA THR A 482 -1.15 -16.04 -1.41
C THR A 482 -0.57 -17.44 -1.26
N SER A 483 -1.02 -18.15 -0.22
CA SER A 483 -0.73 -19.58 -0.02
C SER A 483 -1.40 -20.50 -1.06
N ASP A 484 -2.37 -20.00 -1.84
CA ASP A 484 -3.02 -20.70 -2.96
C ASP A 484 -2.43 -20.31 -4.35
N ASN A 485 -1.18 -19.81 -4.37
CA ASN A 485 -0.41 -19.47 -5.58
C ASN A 485 -1.02 -18.35 -6.44
N GLU A 486 -1.75 -17.41 -5.81
CA GLU A 486 -2.29 -16.24 -6.48
C GLU A 486 -1.35 -15.05 -6.27
N LEU A 487 -0.98 -14.37 -7.36
CA LEU A 487 -0.29 -13.10 -7.32
C LEU A 487 -1.31 -12.00 -7.60
N ILE A 488 -1.79 -11.40 -6.52
CA ILE A 488 -2.77 -10.32 -6.55
C ILE A 488 -2.02 -9.01 -6.83
N PHE A 489 -2.42 -8.33 -7.89
CA PHE A 489 -2.09 -6.95 -8.19
C PHE A 489 -3.36 -6.12 -7.99
N SER A 490 -3.25 -4.96 -7.35
CA SER A 490 -4.39 -4.08 -7.10
C SER A 490 -3.99 -2.62 -7.25
N VAL A 491 -4.84 -1.81 -7.86
CA VAL A 491 -4.54 -0.42 -8.18
C VAL A 491 -5.55 0.50 -7.48
N LYS A 492 -5.05 1.58 -6.88
CA LYS A 492 -5.85 2.73 -6.43
C LYS A 492 -5.21 4.02 -6.96
N ALA A 493 -6.03 4.97 -7.39
CA ALA A 493 -5.56 6.30 -7.74
C ALA A 493 -6.54 7.38 -7.25
N THR A 494 -6.00 8.52 -6.80
CA THR A 494 -6.75 9.74 -6.47
C THR A 494 -6.15 10.93 -7.21
N THR A 495 -6.98 11.87 -7.68
CA THR A 495 -6.56 12.99 -8.53
C THR A 495 -7.13 14.33 -8.07
N THR A 496 -6.37 15.41 -8.26
CA THR A 496 -6.83 16.79 -7.98
C THR A 496 -7.62 17.45 -9.11
N LYS A 497 -7.60 16.87 -10.32
CA LYS A 497 -8.37 17.34 -11.49
C LYS A 497 -8.89 16.15 -12.30
N PRO A 498 -9.99 16.28 -13.06
CA PRO A 498 -10.37 15.30 -14.07
C PRO A 498 -9.19 15.00 -15.00
N THR A 499 -8.87 13.72 -15.17
CA THR A 499 -7.72 13.27 -15.96
C THR A 499 -7.92 11.81 -16.35
N PRO A 500 -7.48 11.36 -17.54
CA PRO A 500 -7.42 9.94 -17.86
C PRO A 500 -6.43 9.21 -16.93
N ILE A 501 -6.84 8.06 -16.39
CA ILE A 501 -5.99 7.20 -15.58
C ILE A 501 -6.08 5.78 -16.10
N ASN A 502 -4.93 5.16 -16.25
CA ASN A 502 -4.82 3.77 -16.61
C ASN A 502 -3.49 3.12 -16.26
N ILE A 503 -3.59 2.00 -15.55
CA ILE A 503 -2.45 1.32 -14.97
C ILE A 503 -2.56 -0.19 -15.24
N ALA A 504 -1.52 -0.73 -15.84
CA ALA A 504 -1.35 -2.15 -16.13
C ALA A 504 0.00 -2.64 -15.61
N ASN A 505 0.20 -3.96 -15.53
CA ASN A 505 1.52 -4.54 -15.39
C ASN A 505 1.91 -5.26 -16.70
N HIS A 506 3.13 -5.03 -17.21
CA HIS A 506 3.62 -5.54 -18.49
C HIS A 506 4.64 -6.68 -18.33
N ALA A 507 4.42 -7.61 -17.39
CA ALA A 507 5.23 -8.82 -17.23
C ALA A 507 5.03 -9.79 -18.40
N TYR A 508 6.13 -10.28 -19.01
CA TYR A 508 6.10 -11.22 -20.13
C TYR A 508 6.32 -12.66 -19.65
N PHE A 509 5.39 -13.58 -19.93
CA PHE A 509 5.33 -14.95 -19.43
C PHE A 509 5.67 -16.03 -20.47
N ASN A 510 6.66 -16.87 -20.18
CA ASN A 510 6.91 -18.15 -20.85
C ASN A 510 6.87 -19.29 -19.83
N LEU A 511 5.80 -20.09 -19.81
CA LEU A 511 5.55 -21.15 -18.83
C LEU A 511 6.45 -22.40 -19.02
N ALA A 512 7.20 -22.48 -20.13
CA ALA A 512 8.30 -23.41 -20.29
C ALA A 512 9.56 -22.98 -19.50
N GLY A 513 9.60 -21.71 -19.08
CA GLY A 513 10.73 -21.00 -18.49
C GLY A 513 11.21 -19.87 -19.40
N GLN A 514 11.70 -18.76 -18.84
CA GLN A 514 12.14 -17.58 -19.59
C GLN A 514 13.22 -17.88 -20.64
N ALA A 515 14.07 -18.89 -20.39
CA ALA A 515 15.13 -19.34 -21.27
C ALA A 515 14.67 -20.25 -22.43
N ALA A 516 13.39 -20.68 -22.47
CA ALA A 516 12.90 -21.67 -23.44
C ALA A 516 12.69 -21.12 -24.87
N GLY A 517 12.80 -19.80 -25.06
CA GLY A 517 12.74 -19.16 -26.37
C GLY A 517 11.44 -19.42 -27.15
N PRO A 518 11.48 -19.31 -28.49
CA PRO A 518 10.30 -19.49 -29.34
C PRO A 518 9.68 -20.88 -29.35
N GLU A 519 10.48 -21.94 -29.26
CA GLU A 519 9.96 -23.30 -29.25
C GLU A 519 9.11 -23.58 -27.99
N GLY A 520 9.55 -23.07 -26.83
CA GLY A 520 8.74 -23.08 -25.61
C GLY A 520 7.43 -22.30 -25.78
N LEU A 521 7.45 -21.14 -26.43
CA LEU A 521 6.22 -20.43 -26.81
C LEU A 521 5.31 -21.33 -27.65
N PHE A 522 5.79 -21.87 -28.77
CA PHE A 522 4.93 -22.53 -29.76
C PHE A 522 4.13 -23.72 -29.21
N GLN A 523 4.55 -24.26 -28.07
CA GLN A 523 3.89 -25.31 -27.30
C GLN A 523 2.70 -24.83 -26.44
N HIS A 524 2.60 -23.53 -26.14
CA HIS A 524 1.52 -22.97 -25.32
C HIS A 524 0.14 -23.07 -25.98
N GLU A 525 -0.87 -23.28 -25.15
CA GLU A 525 -2.29 -23.20 -25.51
C GLU A 525 -2.93 -22.01 -24.79
N VAL A 526 -3.76 -21.24 -25.49
CA VAL A 526 -4.38 -20.01 -24.98
C VAL A 526 -5.88 -20.03 -25.23
N SER A 527 -6.66 -19.64 -24.23
CA SER A 527 -8.08 -19.30 -24.35
C SER A 527 -8.37 -17.98 -23.65
N ILE A 528 -9.15 -17.10 -24.30
CA ILE A 528 -9.56 -15.78 -23.81
C ILE A 528 -11.09 -15.70 -23.79
N ASN A 529 -11.66 -15.30 -22.66
CA ASN A 529 -13.09 -15.07 -22.45
C ASN A 529 -13.54 -13.73 -23.08
N ALA A 530 -13.48 -13.66 -24.41
CA ALA A 530 -13.82 -12.47 -25.18
C ALA A 530 -14.41 -12.85 -26.54
N ASN A 531 -15.67 -12.47 -26.80
CA ASN A 531 -16.30 -12.66 -28.10
C ASN A 531 -16.04 -11.51 -29.10
N ARG A 532 -15.37 -10.44 -28.66
CA ARG A 532 -15.12 -9.21 -29.43
C ARG A 532 -13.69 -8.69 -29.23
N TYR A 533 -13.24 -7.81 -30.12
CA TYR A 533 -11.96 -7.10 -30.03
C TYR A 533 -12.10 -5.66 -30.58
N THR A 534 -11.17 -4.76 -30.21
CA THR A 534 -11.12 -3.40 -30.80
C THR A 534 -10.31 -3.40 -32.09
N VAL A 535 -10.89 -2.90 -33.17
CA VAL A 535 -10.22 -2.78 -34.47
C VAL A 535 -9.26 -1.59 -34.44
N THR A 536 -8.01 -1.82 -34.83
CA THR A 536 -6.96 -0.79 -34.89
C THR A 536 -6.58 -0.44 -36.32
N ASP A 537 -6.07 0.78 -36.52
CA ASP A 537 -5.46 1.19 -37.77
C ASP A 537 -4.01 0.64 -37.93
N ARG A 538 -3.30 1.11 -38.97
CA ARG A 538 -1.91 0.73 -39.27
C ARG A 538 -0.87 1.27 -38.28
N GLN A 539 -1.25 2.19 -37.40
CA GLN A 539 -0.43 2.70 -36.29
C GLN A 539 -0.80 2.04 -34.96
N SER A 540 -1.60 0.97 -34.99
CA SER A 540 -2.16 0.30 -33.81
C SER A 540 -3.02 1.22 -32.93
N ILE A 541 -3.62 2.27 -33.50
CA ILE A 541 -4.57 3.14 -32.81
C ILE A 541 -5.99 2.58 -32.96
N PRO A 542 -6.77 2.44 -31.86
CA PRO A 542 -8.17 2.02 -31.95
C PRO A 542 -9.01 2.96 -32.82
N THR A 543 -9.69 2.40 -33.82
CA THR A 543 -10.56 3.13 -34.74
C THR A 543 -11.88 3.58 -34.10
N GLY A 544 -12.26 2.95 -32.98
CA GLY A 544 -13.59 3.03 -32.36
C GLY A 544 -14.50 1.85 -32.68
N GLU A 545 -14.20 1.07 -33.73
CA GLU A 545 -14.95 -0.14 -34.06
C GLU A 545 -14.63 -1.28 -33.08
N VAL A 546 -15.68 -1.99 -32.65
CA VAL A 546 -15.62 -3.22 -31.86
C VAL A 546 -16.24 -4.35 -32.66
N ALA A 547 -15.40 -5.25 -33.17
CA ALA A 547 -15.79 -6.36 -34.04
C ALA A 547 -15.83 -7.69 -33.29
N TYR A 548 -16.59 -8.67 -33.80
CA TYR A 548 -16.59 -10.03 -33.26
C TYR A 548 -15.30 -10.77 -33.63
N VAL A 549 -14.82 -11.65 -32.74
CA VAL A 549 -13.67 -12.53 -33.04
C VAL A 549 -14.07 -13.75 -33.88
N ALA A 550 -15.35 -14.13 -33.88
CA ALA A 550 -15.85 -15.34 -34.51
C ALA A 550 -15.56 -15.38 -36.02
N GLY A 551 -14.98 -16.48 -36.51
CA GLY A 551 -14.58 -16.63 -37.91
C GLY A 551 -13.33 -15.85 -38.32
N THR A 552 -12.61 -15.25 -37.36
CA THR A 552 -11.32 -14.58 -37.58
C THR A 552 -10.17 -15.39 -36.98
N ASP A 553 -8.93 -15.02 -37.28
CA ASP A 553 -7.74 -15.59 -36.64
C ASP A 553 -7.45 -15.04 -35.22
N LEU A 554 -8.38 -14.24 -34.68
CA LEU A 554 -8.45 -13.78 -33.29
C LEU A 554 -9.39 -14.64 -32.42
N GLU A 555 -9.98 -15.73 -32.93
CA GLU A 555 -10.95 -16.53 -32.18
C GLU A 555 -10.29 -17.40 -31.09
N PHE A 556 -10.11 -16.84 -29.88
CA PHE A 556 -9.56 -17.54 -28.71
C PHE A 556 -10.62 -17.95 -27.67
N CYS A 557 -11.92 -17.94 -28.01
CA CYS A 557 -13.00 -18.39 -27.12
C CYS A 557 -12.82 -19.84 -26.63
N THR A 558 -12.05 -20.64 -27.36
CA THR A 558 -11.62 -22.00 -27.02
C THR A 558 -10.09 -22.10 -27.02
N PRO A 559 -9.48 -23.09 -26.33
CA PRO A 559 -8.03 -23.25 -26.29
C PRO A 559 -7.42 -23.51 -27.69
N HIS A 560 -6.42 -22.71 -28.05
CA HIS A 560 -5.68 -22.84 -29.30
C HIS A 560 -4.17 -22.89 -29.07
N LYS A 561 -3.48 -23.82 -29.77
CA LYS A 561 -2.02 -23.92 -29.76
C LYS A 561 -1.37 -22.78 -30.53
N MET A 562 -0.44 -22.08 -29.88
CA MET A 562 0.07 -20.79 -30.38
C MET A 562 1.01 -20.90 -31.59
N GLY A 563 1.80 -21.97 -31.71
CA GLY A 563 2.81 -22.12 -32.78
C GLY A 563 2.27 -21.91 -34.21
N PRO A 564 1.31 -22.73 -34.68
CA PRO A 564 0.74 -22.61 -36.02
C PRO A 564 0.09 -21.24 -36.27
N LEU A 565 -0.56 -20.66 -35.25
CA LEU A 565 -1.22 -19.36 -35.35
C LEU A 565 -0.23 -18.20 -35.50
N ILE A 566 0.85 -18.20 -34.73
CA ILE A 566 1.89 -17.18 -34.81
C ILE A 566 2.62 -17.27 -36.15
N GLN A 567 2.96 -18.48 -36.60
CA GLN A 567 3.60 -18.69 -37.91
C GLN A 567 2.71 -18.22 -39.07
N LYS A 568 1.38 -18.39 -38.96
CA LYS A 568 0.40 -17.93 -39.96
C LYS A 568 0.23 -16.40 -39.97
N ARG A 569 0.11 -15.77 -38.80
CA ARG A 569 -0.28 -14.35 -38.67
C ARG A 569 0.92 -13.38 -38.57
N GLY A 570 2.09 -13.88 -38.18
CA GLY A 570 3.22 -13.03 -37.76
C GLY A 570 3.11 -12.53 -36.32
N GLY A 571 2.12 -13.02 -35.56
CA GLY A 571 1.85 -12.63 -34.18
C GLY A 571 0.54 -11.86 -33.98
N TYR A 572 0.39 -11.37 -32.76
CA TYR A 572 -0.79 -10.71 -32.19
C TYR A 572 -0.34 -9.44 -31.46
N ASP A 573 -1.13 -8.38 -31.55
CA ASP A 573 -1.04 -7.14 -30.76
C ASP A 573 -2.45 -6.54 -30.64
N ASN A 574 -3.36 -7.29 -30.02
CA ASN A 574 -4.80 -7.03 -30.11
C ASN A 574 -5.45 -6.93 -28.73
N ASN A 575 -6.31 -5.92 -28.55
CA ASN A 575 -7.15 -5.76 -27.38
C ASN A 575 -8.51 -6.45 -27.60
N TYR A 576 -8.80 -7.43 -26.76
CA TYR A 576 -10.03 -8.18 -26.68
C TYR A 576 -11.00 -7.54 -25.69
N CYS A 577 -12.31 -7.65 -25.91
CA CYS A 577 -13.35 -7.15 -24.99
C CYS A 577 -13.81 -8.30 -24.09
N ILE A 578 -13.62 -8.21 -22.78
CA ILE A 578 -13.94 -9.33 -21.87
C ILE A 578 -15.44 -9.49 -21.69
N ASN A 579 -15.91 -10.73 -21.77
CA ASN A 579 -17.28 -11.08 -21.41
C ASN A 579 -17.42 -11.02 -19.88
N ARG A 580 -18.17 -10.04 -19.38
CA ARG A 580 -18.34 -9.80 -17.94
C ARG A 580 -19.71 -10.14 -17.38
N ASP A 581 -20.70 -10.32 -18.24
CA ASP A 581 -22.08 -10.66 -17.90
C ASP A 581 -22.71 -9.79 -16.78
N GLY A 582 -22.32 -8.51 -16.72
CA GLY A 582 -22.78 -7.54 -15.72
C GLY A 582 -22.04 -7.55 -14.37
N HIS A 583 -21.01 -8.37 -14.20
CA HIS A 583 -20.26 -8.45 -12.94
C HIS A 583 -19.37 -7.22 -12.68
N ALA A 584 -19.47 -6.69 -11.46
CA ALA A 584 -18.72 -5.52 -10.97
C ALA A 584 -17.36 -5.87 -10.32
N GLY A 585 -17.10 -7.15 -10.06
CA GLY A 585 -15.82 -7.63 -9.49
C GLY A 585 -14.98 -8.39 -10.54
N PRO A 586 -13.89 -9.05 -10.11
CA PRO A 586 -13.05 -9.84 -11.01
C PRO A 586 -13.80 -11.00 -11.67
N VAL A 587 -13.71 -11.09 -13.00
CA VAL A 587 -14.22 -12.21 -13.80
C VAL A 587 -13.06 -13.02 -14.39
N PHE A 588 -13.30 -14.26 -14.80
CA PHE A 588 -12.32 -15.02 -15.57
C PHE A 588 -12.07 -14.35 -16.92
N VAL A 589 -10.79 -14.19 -17.27
CA VAL A 589 -10.38 -13.53 -18.52
C VAL A 589 -9.64 -14.48 -19.44
N SER A 590 -8.61 -15.17 -18.93
CA SER A 590 -7.73 -15.95 -19.79
C SER A 590 -7.13 -17.11 -19.04
N ARG A 591 -6.91 -18.21 -19.76
CA ARG A 591 -6.09 -19.33 -19.33
C ARG A 591 -5.02 -19.57 -20.37
N VAL A 592 -3.78 -19.69 -19.91
CA VAL A 592 -2.61 -20.05 -20.69
C VAL A 592 -2.04 -21.32 -20.10
N VAL A 593 -1.83 -22.35 -20.91
CA VAL A 593 -1.31 -23.65 -20.50
C VAL A 593 -0.04 -23.96 -21.29
N HIS A 594 0.96 -24.57 -20.65
CA HIS A 594 2.09 -25.18 -21.33
C HIS A 594 2.11 -26.69 -21.04
N PRO A 595 1.58 -27.54 -21.96
CA PRO A 595 1.32 -28.95 -21.69
C PRO A 595 2.54 -29.73 -21.20
N GLU A 596 3.72 -29.53 -21.82
CA GLU A 596 4.94 -30.30 -21.51
C GLU A 596 5.47 -30.09 -20.07
N SER A 597 5.17 -28.95 -19.45
CA SER A 597 5.51 -28.70 -18.03
C SER A 597 4.31 -28.88 -17.09
N GLY A 598 3.09 -28.96 -17.62
CA GLY A 598 1.86 -28.91 -16.84
C GLY A 598 1.64 -27.58 -16.08
N ARG A 599 2.50 -26.57 -16.27
CA ARG A 599 2.29 -25.22 -15.70
C ARG A 599 1.15 -24.54 -16.43
N TYR A 600 0.29 -23.85 -15.68
CA TYR A 600 -0.72 -22.95 -16.24
C TYR A 600 -0.76 -21.62 -15.50
N LEU A 601 -1.27 -20.61 -16.20
CA LEU A 601 -1.58 -19.27 -15.71
C LEU A 601 -3.06 -19.01 -16.00
N GLU A 602 -3.83 -18.75 -14.95
CA GLU A 602 -5.18 -18.19 -15.03
C GLU A 602 -5.19 -16.73 -14.63
N ILE A 603 -6.10 -15.99 -15.24
CA ILE A 603 -6.11 -14.55 -15.17
C ILE A 603 -7.54 -14.10 -14.90
N TYR A 604 -7.71 -13.32 -13.83
CA TYR A 604 -8.99 -12.82 -13.35
C TYR A 604 -8.90 -11.29 -13.19
N SER A 605 -9.89 -10.54 -13.67
CA SER A 605 -9.83 -9.08 -13.58
C SER A 605 -11.19 -8.41 -13.53
N ASP A 606 -11.26 -7.30 -12.80
CA ASP A 606 -12.41 -6.41 -12.77
C ASP A 606 -12.40 -5.42 -13.94
N GLN A 607 -11.59 -5.65 -14.98
CA GLN A 607 -11.45 -4.79 -16.15
C GLN A 607 -12.07 -5.38 -17.45
N PRO A 608 -12.68 -4.55 -18.33
CA PRO A 608 -13.48 -5.01 -19.48
C PRO A 608 -12.71 -5.36 -20.79
N GLY A 609 -11.41 -5.62 -20.76
CA GLY A 609 -10.65 -6.05 -21.95
C GLY A 609 -9.37 -6.85 -21.63
N VAL A 610 -8.60 -7.25 -22.66
CA VAL A 610 -7.22 -7.77 -22.52
C VAL A 610 -6.36 -7.51 -23.76
N GLN A 611 -5.15 -6.97 -23.58
CA GLN A 611 -4.13 -6.91 -24.61
C GLN A 611 -3.37 -8.22 -24.71
N PHE A 612 -3.24 -8.70 -25.93
CA PHE A 612 -2.53 -9.94 -26.25
C PHE A 612 -1.44 -9.66 -27.28
N TYR A 613 -0.19 -9.48 -26.82
CA TYR A 613 0.91 -8.90 -27.61
C TYR A 613 2.17 -9.78 -27.66
N THR A 614 2.62 -10.26 -28.84
CA THR A 614 3.53 -11.45 -28.97
C THR A 614 5.02 -11.22 -28.77
N GLY A 615 5.42 -10.08 -28.20
CA GLY A 615 6.81 -9.66 -28.32
C GLY A 615 7.18 -9.41 -29.80
N ASN A 616 6.22 -8.99 -30.63
CA ASN A 616 6.44 -8.72 -32.07
C ASN A 616 7.55 -7.68 -32.29
N GLY A 617 7.74 -6.77 -31.32
CA GLY A 617 8.78 -5.73 -31.33
C GLY A 617 10.07 -6.09 -30.61
N LEU A 618 10.25 -7.33 -30.13
CA LEU A 618 11.56 -7.81 -29.69
C LEU A 618 12.54 -7.83 -30.88
N PRO A 619 13.87 -7.78 -30.65
CA PRO A 619 14.84 -7.85 -31.75
C PRO A 619 14.73 -9.15 -32.57
N GLN A 620 15.11 -9.10 -33.84
CA GLN A 620 15.21 -10.33 -34.64
C GLN A 620 16.41 -11.19 -34.19
N PRO A 621 16.35 -12.54 -34.39
CA PRO A 621 17.52 -13.40 -34.24
C PRO A 621 18.72 -12.85 -35.02
N GLY A 622 19.87 -12.70 -34.37
CA GLY A 622 21.06 -12.10 -34.98
C GLY A 622 21.04 -10.57 -35.16
N SER A 623 20.12 -9.86 -34.50
CA SER A 623 20.13 -8.40 -34.43
C SER A 623 21.51 -7.85 -34.00
N ARG A 624 21.92 -6.72 -34.58
CA ARG A 624 23.13 -5.98 -34.17
C ARG A 624 22.98 -5.31 -32.79
N ASP A 625 21.74 -5.14 -32.35
CA ASP A 625 21.37 -4.71 -31.00
C ASP A 625 20.49 -5.83 -30.38
N PRO A 626 21.10 -6.85 -29.75
CA PRO A 626 20.38 -7.95 -29.13
C PRO A 626 19.90 -7.58 -27.73
N LEU A 627 18.70 -8.04 -27.36
CA LEU A 627 18.17 -7.86 -26.01
C LEU A 627 18.63 -9.04 -25.14
N ILE A 628 19.61 -8.80 -24.27
CA ILE A 628 20.21 -9.81 -23.40
C ILE A 628 19.50 -9.76 -22.04
N GLY A 629 18.72 -10.78 -21.73
CA GLY A 629 17.97 -10.94 -20.49
C GLY A 629 18.66 -11.81 -19.44
N LYS A 630 17.88 -12.21 -18.44
CA LYS A 630 18.32 -13.03 -17.30
C LYS A 630 19.11 -14.28 -17.71
N GLY A 631 20.24 -14.52 -17.06
CA GLY A 631 21.12 -15.65 -17.35
C GLY A 631 21.79 -15.56 -18.73
N SER A 632 21.99 -14.36 -19.26
CA SER A 632 22.52 -14.09 -20.61
C SER A 632 21.69 -14.67 -21.77
N VAL A 633 20.38 -14.88 -21.55
CA VAL A 633 19.46 -15.36 -22.59
C VAL A 633 19.18 -14.25 -23.60
N HIS A 634 19.33 -14.53 -24.90
CA HIS A 634 18.98 -13.59 -25.96
C HIS A 634 17.47 -13.63 -26.24
N TYR A 635 16.74 -12.60 -25.79
CA TYR A 635 15.32 -12.43 -26.13
C TYR A 635 15.18 -11.89 -27.56
N HIS A 636 14.32 -12.53 -28.34
CA HIS A 636 14.09 -12.20 -29.74
C HIS A 636 12.62 -12.47 -30.14
N GLN A 637 12.24 -12.03 -31.34
CA GLN A 637 10.88 -12.23 -31.89
C GLN A 637 10.42 -13.68 -31.75
N TYR A 638 9.13 -13.83 -31.51
CA TYR A 638 8.46 -15.11 -31.28
C TYR A 638 8.85 -15.81 -29.96
N GLY A 639 9.42 -15.10 -28.97
CA GLY A 639 9.23 -15.43 -27.55
C GLY A 639 7.98 -14.71 -27.00
N PHE A 640 7.17 -15.37 -26.17
CA PHE A 640 5.84 -14.93 -25.69
C PHE A 640 5.83 -14.88 -24.15
N LYS A 641 4.97 -14.10 -23.47
CA LYS A 641 4.19 -12.87 -23.80
C LYS A 641 3.70 -12.22 -22.52
N GLY A 642 3.49 -10.91 -22.52
CA GLY A 642 2.62 -10.27 -21.52
C GLY A 642 1.13 -10.49 -21.75
N VAL A 643 0.38 -10.44 -20.65
CA VAL A 643 -1.08 -10.35 -20.65
C VAL A 643 -1.48 -9.14 -19.82
N ASP A 644 -1.58 -8.00 -20.49
CA ASP A 644 -1.98 -6.74 -19.88
C ASP A 644 -3.50 -6.61 -20.01
N LEU A 645 -4.26 -6.61 -18.93
CA LEU A 645 -5.72 -6.59 -19.02
C LEU A 645 -6.29 -5.20 -19.27
N MET A 646 -7.24 -5.07 -20.19
CA MET A 646 -7.76 -3.80 -20.73
C MET A 646 -9.06 -3.29 -20.09
N GLN A 647 -9.41 -2.03 -20.34
CA GLN A 647 -10.58 -1.24 -19.95
C GLN A 647 -11.07 -0.49 -21.21
N GLN A 648 -12.38 -0.28 -21.41
CA GLN A 648 -12.93 0.20 -22.70
C GLN A 648 -13.85 1.41 -22.55
N GLN A 649 -13.57 2.51 -23.28
CA GLN A 649 -14.37 2.93 -24.44
C GLN A 649 -13.69 4.10 -25.22
N SER A 650 -14.35 4.60 -26.26
CA SER A 650 -13.82 5.35 -27.41
C SER A 650 -13.35 6.79 -27.17
N LYS A 651 -12.33 7.21 -27.97
CA LYS A 651 -11.50 8.42 -27.83
C LYS A 651 -10.77 8.45 -26.49
N ILE A 652 -9.46 8.14 -26.53
CA ILE A 652 -8.65 7.66 -25.38
C ILE A 652 -8.97 6.15 -25.11
N GLN A 653 -8.22 5.44 -24.25
CA GLN A 653 -8.13 3.95 -24.17
C GLN A 653 -8.58 3.37 -22.79
N PHE A 654 -8.24 2.10 -22.38
CA PHE A 654 -7.48 1.75 -21.12
C PHE A 654 -7.37 0.28 -20.51
N LEU A 655 -7.03 -0.01 -19.20
CA LEU A 655 -6.48 -1.30 -18.57
C LEU A 655 -6.50 -1.52 -16.97
N SER A 656 -6.38 -2.79 -16.44
CA SER A 656 -5.81 -3.34 -15.12
C SER A 656 -5.99 -4.91 -14.81
N VAL A 657 -5.26 -5.61 -13.88
CA VAL A 657 -5.14 -7.12 -13.72
C VAL A 657 -5.12 -7.77 -12.29
N ALA A 658 -5.55 -9.06 -12.12
CA ALA A 658 -5.02 -10.06 -11.14
C ALA A 658 -4.74 -11.50 -11.74
N ALA A 659 -3.91 -12.35 -11.11
CA ALA A 659 -3.44 -13.64 -11.69
C ALA A 659 -3.25 -14.83 -10.70
N LYS A 660 -3.39 -16.09 -11.19
CA LYS A 660 -3.33 -17.37 -10.44
C LYS A 660 -2.52 -18.45 -11.17
N PHE A 661 -1.71 -19.22 -10.44
CA PHE A 661 -0.88 -20.32 -10.97
C PHE A 661 -1.18 -21.65 -10.24
N SER A 662 -1.01 -22.83 -10.85
CA SER A 662 -1.19 -24.11 -10.12
C SER A 662 -0.53 -25.35 -10.78
N GLN A 663 -0.48 -26.45 -10.03
CA GLN A 663 -0.07 -27.80 -10.43
C GLN A 663 -1.30 -28.72 -10.56
N GLN A 664 -1.28 -29.66 -11.52
CA GLN A 664 -2.39 -30.60 -11.71
C GLN A 664 -2.17 -31.94 -10.97
N ARG A 665 -3.12 -32.30 -10.10
CA ARG A 665 -3.51 -33.70 -9.84
C ARG A 665 -5.02 -33.80 -10.02
N SER A 666 -5.49 -34.94 -10.54
CA SER A 666 -6.89 -35.17 -10.87
C SER A 666 -7.78 -35.35 -9.64
N GLU A 667 -8.91 -34.65 -9.57
CA GLU A 667 -10.25 -35.01 -9.03
C GLU A 667 -11.15 -33.71 -9.06
N PRO A 668 -12.48 -33.79 -8.92
CA PRO A 668 -13.40 -32.76 -9.46
C PRO A 668 -13.93 -31.69 -8.48
N TRP A 669 -14.29 -30.52 -9.05
CA TRP A 669 -15.19 -29.44 -8.58
C TRP A 669 -15.29 -29.11 -7.06
N GLN A 670 -14.99 -27.87 -6.65
CA GLN A 670 -15.89 -27.01 -5.84
C GLN A 670 -15.42 -25.54 -5.65
N TYR A 671 -16.42 -24.65 -5.67
CA TYR A 671 -16.56 -23.19 -5.39
C TYR A 671 -15.41 -22.25 -4.92
N LEU A 672 -15.26 -21.17 -5.70
CA LEU A 672 -15.65 -19.77 -5.41
C LEU A 672 -15.34 -19.14 -4.02
N LEU A 673 -14.51 -18.09 -4.00
CA LEU A 673 -14.63 -16.96 -3.06
C LEU A 673 -14.03 -15.66 -3.65
N THR A 674 -14.53 -14.51 -3.20
CA THR A 674 -14.50 -13.19 -3.86
C THR A 674 -13.87 -12.08 -2.99
N HIS A 675 -13.66 -10.89 -3.60
CA HIS A 675 -13.64 -9.48 -3.09
C HIS A 675 -12.47 -8.67 -3.70
N TYR A 676 -12.34 -7.32 -3.71
CA TYR A 676 -13.20 -6.10 -3.86
C TYR A 676 -12.28 -4.88 -3.59
N HIS A 677 -12.48 -3.61 -4.02
CA HIS A 677 -13.38 -2.93 -4.99
C HIS A 677 -12.85 -1.48 -5.18
N LEU A 678 -13.25 -0.75 -6.23
CA LEU A 678 -13.43 0.71 -6.15
C LEU A 678 -14.59 1.20 -7.05
N GLN A 679 -15.56 1.89 -6.46
CA GLN A 679 -16.59 2.64 -7.19
C GLN A 679 -16.07 4.04 -7.53
N ILE A 680 -16.24 4.48 -8.78
CA ILE A 680 -16.38 5.90 -9.11
C ILE A 680 -17.61 6.03 -10.01
N TRP A 681 -18.53 6.91 -9.63
CA TRP A 681 -19.73 7.20 -10.40
C TRP A 681 -19.41 8.16 -11.55
N TYR A 682 -19.94 7.87 -12.74
CA TYR A 682 -20.52 8.91 -13.59
C TYR A 682 -21.81 8.35 -14.19
N ASN A 683 -22.93 9.06 -13.98
CA ASN A 683 -24.22 8.67 -14.56
C ASN A 683 -24.23 8.89 -16.08
N CYS A 684 -25.10 8.15 -16.74
CA CYS A 684 -25.33 8.16 -18.18
C CYS A 684 -25.41 9.57 -18.77
N TRP A 685 -24.79 9.76 -19.93
CA TRP A 685 -25.42 10.55 -20.99
C TRP A 685 -26.25 9.58 -21.82
N GLU A 686 -27.58 9.68 -21.72
CA GLU A 686 -28.45 9.23 -22.79
C GLU A 686 -28.30 10.19 -23.98
N ASP A 687 -28.48 9.69 -25.19
CA ASP A 687 -28.54 10.51 -26.39
C ASP A 687 -29.62 11.59 -26.27
N ASN A 688 -29.29 12.84 -26.59
CA ASN A 688 -30.24 13.76 -27.25
C ASN A 688 -29.53 14.96 -27.91
N GLU A 689 -29.87 15.15 -29.18
CA GLU A 689 -29.80 16.37 -30.02
C GLU A 689 -28.43 16.90 -30.53
N MET A 690 -28.24 16.66 -31.85
CA MET A 690 -27.47 17.39 -32.88
C MET A 690 -25.94 17.41 -32.85
#